data_AF-A0A6N3F4X2-F1
#
_entry.id   AF-A0A6N3F4X2-F1
#
_cell.length_a   1.000
_cell.length_b   1.000
_cell.length_c   1.000
_cell.angle_alpha   90.00
_cell.angle_beta   90.00
_cell.angle_gamma   90.00
#
_symmetry.space_group_name_H-M   'P 1'
#
loop_
_entity.id
_entity.type
_entity.pdbx_description
1 polymer ?
#
loop_
_entity_poly.entity_id
_entity_poly.type
_entity_poly.pdbx_seq_one_letter_code
_entity_poly.pdbx_strand_id
1 'polypeptide(L)'
;MKDIPIADYPTPRTWCMKAQAAPNIPRGSMGMTGALRIILEDVASGKPQTSPVGIPGSDSEVTLGVCCQRLRPVGLVRDKNGSWSLSEEAEKWLSSKDDGYLAAVLCANTKYLGEILYLLQKPMKASMLQEIATTQYFMPWKKNSEVNRRTVWLRDLGLVVFHEHSLLYELTDAGRSFLKTIEVVFPESISEGELSDPLVYEASPWALSLCELEQEDLRSRKGSIGYYPGGKAELISTLTAYIAFFEAPRTREEVEAFSTANYGIKPSSARSFLNMLSGIGFVERASRNRYQATELAILWNKDANPLNMCCCLHKACMFVFEILHELKNRPKTKNDLSAASIVKYGFEKENGSEILKRIHFLQLAGLLRDHKADEFAITQAGEKLLESVSVQSVCESVDSSASDSIASTPVSCCEELLAELHLSSKDSSNHGRFERACAEAFKRLGFKSEWLGGSGKTDVLASTYSAAKYAYRITIDAKSTANGLVNESQLNFDTLVDHRKRHDAQFAIVVGCGFQGERVVSRAIKHKIVLIDVESLCKLIRLHEKTPLSAQDYKNLFEKYGLADLNVLDPARSRLVRSGVVLHAVMDCLASESNDEVIGGTLSVRELYVLLKARNRGLSPSIDEIENMLAFLSSPMINCVGKTKGEYYAIGSLNEASNKFAFYANACLAH
;
A
#
# COMPACT_ATOMS: atom_id res chain seq x y z
N MET A 1 25.46 -33.88 -37.07
CA MET A 1 25.35 -32.76 -36.11
C MET A 1 26.74 -32.19 -35.96
N LYS A 2 26.87 -30.88 -35.88
CA LYS A 2 28.14 -30.22 -35.57
C LYS A 2 27.95 -29.62 -34.19
N ASP A 3 28.72 -30.11 -33.22
CA ASP A 3 28.74 -29.53 -31.89
C ASP A 3 29.24 -28.09 -32.01
N ILE A 4 28.54 -27.17 -31.34
CA ILE A 4 28.91 -25.76 -31.36
C ILE A 4 30.14 -25.60 -30.47
N PRO A 5 31.22 -24.94 -30.94
CA PRO A 5 32.39 -24.69 -30.11
C PRO A 5 32.01 -24.00 -28.79
N ILE A 6 32.63 -24.42 -27.68
CA ILE A 6 32.35 -23.84 -26.35
C ILE A 6 32.57 -22.31 -26.33
N ALA A 7 33.50 -21.79 -27.15
CA ALA A 7 33.75 -20.36 -27.29
C ALA A 7 32.53 -19.58 -27.82
N ASP A 8 31.61 -20.25 -28.52
CA ASP A 8 30.38 -19.68 -29.05
C ASP A 8 29.19 -19.83 -28.10
N TYR A 9 29.39 -20.44 -26.91
CA TYR A 9 28.35 -20.53 -25.89
C TYR A 9 28.03 -19.13 -25.34
N PRO A 10 26.75 -18.85 -25.03
CA PRO A 10 26.37 -17.52 -24.55
C PRO A 10 26.98 -17.23 -23.19
N THR A 11 27.60 -16.06 -23.04
CA THR A 11 28.00 -15.53 -21.73
C THR A 11 26.76 -15.35 -20.86
N PRO A 12 26.79 -15.76 -19.58
CA PRO A 12 25.66 -15.53 -18.70
C PRO A 12 25.30 -14.06 -18.60
N ARG A 13 24.00 -13.77 -18.67
CA ARG A 13 23.51 -12.45 -18.30
C ARG A 13 23.81 -12.19 -16.83
N THR A 14 23.97 -10.92 -16.48
CA THR A 14 24.02 -10.48 -15.09
C THR A 14 22.83 -11.04 -14.32
N TRP A 15 23.01 -11.34 -13.03
CA TRP A 15 22.01 -12.05 -12.22
C TRP A 15 20.62 -11.38 -12.32
N CYS A 16 20.56 -10.05 -12.27
CA CYS A 16 19.32 -9.28 -12.37
C CYS A 16 18.60 -9.41 -13.73
N MET A 17 19.33 -9.64 -14.82
CA MET A 17 18.81 -9.75 -16.19
C MET A 17 18.43 -11.20 -16.58
N LYS A 18 18.77 -12.18 -15.74
CA LYS A 18 18.31 -13.56 -15.92
C LYS A 18 16.82 -13.69 -15.59
N ALA A 19 16.11 -14.49 -16.39
CA ALA A 19 14.71 -14.83 -16.17
C ALA A 19 14.53 -15.57 -14.85
N GLN A 20 13.54 -15.15 -14.07
CA GLN A 20 13.23 -15.76 -12.79
C GLN A 20 12.52 -17.11 -12.92
N ALA A 21 11.77 -17.33 -14.01
CA ALA A 21 11.07 -18.58 -14.28
C ALA A 21 11.79 -19.37 -15.37
N ALA A 22 11.97 -20.68 -15.14
CA ALA A 22 12.37 -21.60 -16.20
C ALA A 22 11.19 -21.82 -17.18
N PRO A 23 11.44 -22.08 -18.48
CA PRO A 23 10.38 -22.27 -19.44
C PRO A 23 9.47 -23.43 -19.05
N ASN A 24 8.17 -23.17 -18.99
CA ASN A 24 7.16 -24.16 -18.64
C ASN A 24 6.30 -24.51 -19.86
N ILE A 25 6.88 -25.21 -20.82
CA ILE A 25 6.20 -25.66 -22.03
C ILE A 25 5.52 -27.03 -21.80
N PRO A 26 4.52 -27.40 -22.62
CA PRO A 26 3.93 -28.74 -22.55
C PRO A 26 5.00 -29.81 -22.67
N ARG A 27 4.90 -30.81 -21.81
CA ARG A 27 5.75 -31.99 -21.84
C ARG A 27 4.93 -33.17 -22.33
N GLY A 28 5.53 -33.98 -23.19
CA GLY A 28 4.97 -35.25 -23.64
C GLY A 28 6.00 -36.37 -23.55
N SER A 29 5.79 -37.44 -24.32
CA SER A 29 6.68 -38.61 -24.34
C SER A 29 8.08 -38.29 -24.86
N MET A 30 8.23 -37.19 -25.60
CA MET A 30 9.48 -36.75 -26.23
C MET A 30 10.37 -35.88 -25.32
N GLY A 31 9.99 -35.66 -24.06
CA GLY A 31 10.74 -34.80 -23.16
C GLY A 31 10.54 -33.30 -23.43
N MET A 32 11.32 -32.47 -22.76
CA MET A 32 11.31 -31.00 -22.89
C MET A 32 12.05 -30.54 -24.15
N THR A 33 13.19 -31.13 -24.47
CA THR A 33 13.97 -30.79 -25.68
C THR A 33 13.20 -31.09 -26.96
N GLY A 34 12.58 -32.27 -27.03
CA GLY A 34 11.72 -32.67 -28.15
C GLY A 34 10.50 -31.77 -28.30
N ALA A 35 9.83 -31.42 -27.19
CA ALA A 35 8.70 -30.51 -27.21
C ALA A 35 9.09 -29.08 -27.64
N LEU A 36 10.23 -28.59 -27.14
CA LEU A 36 10.75 -27.28 -27.52
C LEU A 36 11.05 -27.21 -29.02
N ARG A 37 11.62 -28.27 -29.60
CA ARG A 37 11.91 -28.35 -31.03
C ARG A 37 10.65 -28.19 -31.88
N ILE A 38 9.58 -28.91 -31.54
CA ILE A 38 8.27 -28.78 -32.23
C ILE A 38 7.76 -27.35 -32.14
N ILE A 39 7.81 -26.74 -30.96
CA ILE A 39 7.36 -25.35 -30.76
C ILE A 39 8.16 -24.37 -31.61
N LEU A 40 9.49 -24.49 -31.63
CA LEU A 40 10.33 -23.56 -32.40
C LEU A 40 10.22 -23.81 -33.92
N GLU A 41 10.00 -25.03 -34.38
CA GLU A 41 9.69 -25.34 -35.79
C GLU A 41 8.33 -24.76 -36.21
N ASP A 42 7.35 -24.77 -35.31
CA ASP A 42 6.05 -24.11 -35.50
C ASP A 42 6.19 -22.58 -35.60
N VAL A 43 7.10 -21.98 -34.82
CA VAL A 43 7.46 -20.56 -34.95
C VAL A 43 8.18 -20.30 -36.27
N ALA A 44 9.16 -21.12 -36.64
CA ALA A 44 9.95 -20.97 -37.86
C ALA A 44 9.09 -21.09 -39.13
N SER A 45 8.07 -21.94 -39.10
CA SER A 45 7.10 -22.10 -40.19
C SER A 45 6.04 -21.00 -40.24
N GLY A 46 6.06 -20.05 -39.31
CA GLY A 46 5.14 -18.91 -39.29
C GLY A 46 3.71 -19.28 -38.92
N LYS A 47 3.50 -20.36 -38.14
CA LYS A 47 2.16 -20.75 -37.71
C LYS A 47 1.49 -19.62 -36.90
N PRO A 48 0.15 -19.44 -37.04
CA PRO A 48 -0.57 -18.44 -36.26
C PRO A 48 -0.44 -18.69 -34.75
N GLN A 49 -0.36 -17.61 -33.96
CA GLN A 49 -0.20 -17.71 -32.50
C GLN A 49 -1.36 -18.43 -31.80
N THR A 50 -2.55 -18.42 -32.40
CA THR A 50 -3.76 -19.10 -31.89
C THR A 50 -3.76 -20.60 -32.15
N SER A 51 -2.82 -21.11 -32.96
CA SER A 51 -2.76 -22.52 -33.30
C SER A 51 -2.45 -23.36 -32.06
N PRO A 52 -3.16 -24.48 -31.83
CA PRO A 52 -2.81 -25.41 -30.77
C PRO A 52 -1.46 -26.08 -31.07
N VAL A 53 -0.64 -26.27 -30.03
CA VAL A 53 0.63 -27.01 -30.13
C VAL A 53 0.39 -28.45 -29.70
N GLY A 54 0.39 -29.37 -30.67
CA GLY A 54 0.30 -30.80 -30.41
C GLY A 54 1.66 -31.38 -30.04
N ILE A 55 1.87 -31.74 -28.77
CA ILE A 55 3.05 -32.48 -28.31
C ILE A 55 2.67 -33.96 -28.10
N PRO A 56 3.33 -34.92 -28.76
CA PRO A 56 3.04 -36.35 -28.59
C PRO A 56 3.10 -36.78 -27.11
N GLY A 57 2.04 -37.44 -26.62
CA GLY A 57 1.92 -37.88 -25.24
C GLY A 57 1.60 -36.77 -24.22
N SER A 58 1.08 -35.63 -24.69
CA SER A 58 0.59 -34.53 -23.85
C SER A 58 -0.87 -34.20 -24.19
N ASP A 59 -1.72 -34.10 -23.18
CA ASP A 59 -3.13 -33.67 -23.32
C ASP A 59 -3.29 -32.14 -23.24
N SER A 60 -2.19 -31.40 -23.38
CA SER A 60 -2.16 -29.96 -23.20
C SER A 60 -2.70 -29.23 -24.43
N GLU A 61 -3.78 -28.46 -24.25
CA GLU A 61 -4.41 -27.65 -25.32
C GLU A 61 -3.83 -26.23 -25.47
N VAL A 62 -2.59 -25.99 -25.04
CA VAL A 62 -2.00 -24.65 -25.12
C VAL A 62 -1.71 -24.22 -26.55
N THR A 63 -1.84 -22.92 -26.81
CA THR A 63 -1.54 -22.33 -28.11
C THR A 63 -0.06 -22.01 -28.28
N LEU A 64 0.35 -21.82 -29.55
CA LEU A 64 1.72 -21.43 -29.90
C LEU A 64 2.12 -20.11 -29.22
N GLY A 65 1.22 -19.13 -29.19
CA GLY A 65 1.45 -17.85 -28.54
C GLY A 65 1.73 -17.99 -27.04
N VAL A 66 1.00 -18.86 -26.34
CA VAL A 66 1.25 -19.14 -24.91
C VAL A 66 2.61 -19.80 -24.71
N CYS A 67 3.01 -20.73 -25.59
CA CYS A 67 4.34 -21.33 -25.55
C CYS A 67 5.44 -20.27 -25.76
N CYS A 68 5.29 -19.41 -26.76
CA CYS A 68 6.26 -18.35 -27.05
C CYS A 68 6.38 -17.33 -25.91
N GLN A 69 5.27 -16.95 -25.27
CA GLN A 69 5.29 -16.09 -24.07
C GLN A 69 6.12 -16.70 -22.94
N ARG A 70 6.09 -18.03 -22.77
CA ARG A 70 6.88 -18.75 -21.77
C ARG A 70 8.35 -18.93 -22.16
N LEU A 71 8.68 -18.82 -23.44
CA LEU A 71 10.04 -18.95 -23.98
C LEU A 71 10.75 -17.61 -24.16
N ARG A 72 10.01 -16.51 -24.32
CA ARG A 72 10.57 -15.16 -24.49
C ARG A 72 11.52 -14.74 -23.36
N PRO A 73 11.25 -14.99 -22.06
CA PRO A 73 12.12 -14.53 -20.98
C PRO A 73 13.53 -15.13 -21.06
N VAL A 74 13.66 -16.36 -21.56
CA VAL A 74 14.97 -17.02 -21.72
C VAL A 74 15.65 -16.71 -23.07
N GLY A 75 15.04 -15.83 -23.88
CA GLY A 75 15.65 -15.31 -25.10
C GLY A 75 15.59 -16.26 -26.31
N LEU A 76 14.75 -17.29 -26.31
CA LEU A 76 14.62 -18.24 -27.44
C LEU A 76 13.69 -17.75 -28.56
N VAL A 77 12.80 -16.81 -28.27
CA VAL A 77 11.89 -16.21 -29.25
C VAL A 77 11.82 -14.71 -29.05
N ARG A 78 11.53 -13.98 -30.12
CA ARG A 78 11.36 -12.53 -30.14
C ARG A 78 9.97 -12.20 -30.66
N ASP A 79 9.38 -11.14 -30.14
CA ASP A 79 8.16 -10.56 -30.70
C ASP A 79 8.55 -9.54 -31.77
N LYS A 80 8.05 -9.73 -32.99
CA LYS A 80 8.23 -8.85 -34.13
C LYS A 80 6.86 -8.41 -34.61
N ASN A 81 6.40 -7.25 -34.12
CA ASN A 81 5.16 -6.59 -34.52
C ASN A 81 3.92 -7.51 -34.44
N GLY A 82 3.76 -8.27 -33.34
CA GLY A 82 2.61 -9.17 -33.15
C GLY A 82 2.77 -10.52 -33.83
N SER A 83 3.98 -10.88 -34.25
CA SER A 83 4.34 -12.22 -34.74
C SER A 83 5.58 -12.73 -34.01
N TRP A 84 5.61 -14.01 -33.67
CA TRP A 84 6.76 -14.63 -33.03
C TRP A 84 7.81 -14.98 -34.08
N SER A 85 9.07 -14.63 -33.81
CA SER A 85 10.22 -15.09 -34.58
C SER A 85 11.21 -15.80 -33.66
N LEU A 86 12.06 -16.64 -34.23
CA LEU A 86 13.18 -17.22 -33.50
C LEU A 86 14.20 -16.14 -33.13
N SER A 87 14.95 -16.39 -32.06
CA SER A 87 16.20 -15.69 -31.79
C SER A 87 17.37 -16.38 -32.52
N GLU A 88 18.52 -15.71 -32.60
CA GLU A 88 19.73 -16.31 -33.18
C GLU A 88 20.14 -17.58 -32.42
N GLU A 89 19.97 -17.58 -31.10
CA GLU A 89 20.27 -18.71 -30.22
C GLU A 89 19.35 -19.91 -30.53
N ALA A 90 18.07 -19.65 -30.76
CA ALA A 90 17.10 -20.69 -31.14
C ALA A 90 17.37 -21.25 -32.55
N GLU A 91 17.71 -20.39 -33.51
CA GLU A 91 18.07 -20.81 -34.88
C GLU A 91 19.34 -21.66 -34.89
N LYS A 92 20.36 -21.24 -34.13
CA LYS A 92 21.62 -22.00 -33.95
C LYS A 92 21.37 -23.36 -33.31
N TRP A 93 20.54 -23.43 -32.27
CA TRP A 93 20.21 -24.71 -31.63
C TRP A 93 19.40 -25.63 -32.56
N LEU A 94 18.38 -25.12 -33.23
CA LEU A 94 17.54 -25.93 -34.13
C LEU A 94 18.36 -26.56 -35.27
N SER A 95 19.29 -25.79 -35.84
CA SER A 95 20.15 -26.24 -36.95
C SER A 95 21.26 -27.20 -36.51
N SER A 96 21.94 -26.92 -35.39
CA SER A 96 23.01 -27.78 -34.85
C SER A 96 22.49 -29.08 -34.22
N LYS A 97 21.33 -28.99 -33.56
CA LYS A 97 20.75 -30.00 -32.66
C LYS A 97 21.64 -30.30 -31.44
N ASP A 98 22.47 -29.34 -31.04
CA ASP A 98 23.39 -29.46 -29.91
C ASP A 98 22.68 -29.14 -28.58
N ASP A 99 22.30 -30.16 -27.82
CA ASP A 99 21.63 -29.99 -26.53
C ASP A 99 22.53 -29.39 -25.45
N GLY A 100 23.87 -29.49 -25.59
CA GLY A 100 24.82 -28.77 -24.74
C GLY A 100 24.72 -27.26 -24.96
N TYR A 101 24.60 -26.83 -26.21
CA TYR A 101 24.37 -25.41 -26.53
C TYR A 101 23.04 -24.90 -25.95
N LEU A 102 21.95 -25.68 -26.06
CA LEU A 102 20.68 -25.32 -25.41
C LEU A 102 20.82 -25.21 -23.89
N ALA A 103 21.50 -26.16 -23.26
CA ALA A 103 21.75 -26.11 -21.82
C ALA A 103 22.50 -24.83 -21.44
N ALA A 104 23.48 -24.40 -22.24
CA ALA A 104 24.23 -23.17 -22.03
C ALA A 104 23.34 -21.93 -22.18
N VAL A 105 22.49 -21.87 -23.21
CA VAL A 105 21.49 -20.82 -23.39
C VAL A 105 20.55 -20.73 -22.19
N LEU A 106 20.04 -21.86 -21.69
CA LEU A 106 19.15 -21.86 -20.54
C LEU A 106 19.88 -21.40 -19.26
N CYS A 107 21.12 -21.84 -19.02
CA CYS A 107 21.91 -21.45 -17.85
C CYS A 107 22.33 -19.97 -17.87
N ALA A 108 22.65 -19.46 -19.06
CA ALA A 108 23.01 -18.07 -19.26
C ALA A 108 21.83 -17.12 -19.03
N ASN A 109 20.61 -17.57 -19.32
CA ASN A 109 19.42 -16.73 -19.31
C ASN A 109 18.45 -17.00 -18.14
N THR A 110 18.61 -18.06 -17.35
CA THR A 110 17.67 -18.43 -16.27
C THR A 110 18.35 -18.39 -14.92
N LYS A 111 17.75 -17.67 -13.96
CA LYS A 111 18.23 -17.62 -12.58
C LYS A 111 18.23 -19.02 -11.97
N TYR A 112 19.30 -19.32 -11.25
CA TYR A 112 19.41 -20.50 -10.41
C TYR A 112 19.29 -21.82 -11.20
N LEU A 113 19.77 -21.87 -12.45
CA LEU A 113 19.77 -23.08 -13.28
C LEU A 113 21.18 -23.69 -13.35
N GLY A 114 22.17 -22.91 -13.79
CA GLY A 114 23.58 -23.33 -13.74
C GLY A 114 24.07 -23.49 -12.30
N GLU A 115 23.51 -22.71 -11.39
CA GLU A 115 23.81 -22.77 -9.97
C GLU A 115 23.35 -24.10 -9.34
N ILE A 116 22.23 -24.67 -9.82
CA ILE A 116 21.81 -26.02 -9.41
C ILE A 116 22.84 -27.06 -9.86
N LEU A 117 23.38 -26.95 -11.08
CA LEU A 117 24.44 -27.86 -11.54
C LEU A 117 25.68 -27.78 -10.64
N TYR A 118 26.12 -26.57 -10.30
CA TYR A 118 27.25 -26.38 -9.40
C TYR A 118 27.02 -27.02 -8.02
N LEU A 119 25.84 -26.80 -7.44
CA LEU A 119 25.45 -27.33 -6.14
C LEU A 119 25.41 -28.87 -6.16
N LEU A 120 24.86 -29.47 -7.22
CA LEU A 120 24.69 -30.92 -7.36
C LEU A 120 25.99 -31.70 -7.63
N GLN A 121 27.16 -31.06 -7.58
CA GLN A 121 28.43 -31.75 -7.38
C GLN A 121 28.43 -32.59 -6.09
N LYS A 122 27.54 -32.26 -5.13
CA LYS A 122 27.18 -33.11 -4.00
C LYS A 122 25.70 -33.50 -4.10
N PRO A 123 25.32 -34.78 -3.91
CA PRO A 123 23.93 -35.19 -3.95
C PRO A 123 23.04 -34.42 -2.96
N MET A 124 21.91 -33.87 -3.42
CA MET A 124 21.02 -33.04 -2.59
C MET A 124 19.53 -33.25 -2.87
N LYS A 125 18.70 -33.00 -1.84
CA LYS A 125 17.23 -32.98 -1.96
C LYS A 125 16.75 -31.66 -2.54
N ALA A 126 15.59 -31.67 -3.19
CA ALA A 126 14.95 -30.46 -3.71
C ALA A 126 14.70 -29.38 -2.65
N SER A 127 14.38 -29.77 -1.40
CA SER A 127 14.17 -28.84 -0.29
C SER A 127 15.43 -28.07 0.09
N MET A 128 16.60 -28.71 0.05
CA MET A 128 17.88 -28.07 0.35
C MET A 128 18.26 -27.08 -0.76
N LEU A 129 18.04 -27.47 -2.03
CA LEU A 129 18.20 -26.55 -3.15
C LEU A 129 17.25 -25.35 -3.04
N GLN A 130 16.01 -25.55 -2.59
CA GLN A 130 15.09 -24.42 -2.37
C GLN A 130 15.58 -23.51 -1.24
N GLU A 131 16.03 -24.09 -0.12
CA GLU A 131 16.55 -23.33 1.01
C GLU A 131 17.73 -22.45 0.59
N ILE A 132 18.72 -23.02 -0.09
CA ILE A 132 19.87 -22.29 -0.63
C ILE A 132 19.41 -21.21 -1.64
N ALA A 133 18.44 -21.52 -2.50
CA ALA A 133 17.89 -20.53 -3.45
C ALA A 133 17.35 -19.30 -2.71
N THR A 134 16.63 -19.51 -1.61
CA THR A 134 16.01 -18.43 -0.85
C THR A 134 17.00 -17.70 0.06
N THR A 135 17.87 -18.42 0.76
CA THR A 135 18.76 -17.83 1.77
C THR A 135 20.05 -17.24 1.19
N GLN A 136 20.57 -17.80 0.10
CA GLN A 136 21.85 -17.36 -0.49
C GLN A 136 21.67 -16.65 -1.83
N TYR A 137 20.66 -17.03 -2.61
CA TYR A 137 20.41 -16.47 -3.95
C TYR A 137 19.19 -15.54 -4.02
N PHE A 138 18.57 -15.25 -2.87
CA PHE A 138 17.43 -14.34 -2.71
C PHE A 138 16.22 -14.64 -3.61
N MET A 139 16.00 -15.92 -3.95
CA MET A 139 14.88 -16.34 -4.78
C MET A 139 13.59 -16.36 -3.94
N PRO A 140 12.48 -15.73 -4.40
CA PRO A 140 11.25 -15.55 -3.60
C PRO A 140 10.35 -16.81 -3.59
N TRP A 141 10.95 -17.99 -3.63
CA TRP A 141 10.25 -19.26 -3.80
C TRP A 141 9.71 -19.80 -2.47
N LYS A 142 8.39 -19.96 -2.39
CA LYS A 142 7.72 -20.54 -1.21
C LYS A 142 7.61 -22.08 -1.27
N LYS A 143 7.81 -22.69 -2.44
CA LYS A 143 7.66 -24.14 -2.68
C LYS A 143 8.74 -24.71 -3.62
N ASN A 144 8.97 -26.02 -3.54
CA ASN A 144 9.91 -26.78 -4.40
C ASN A 144 9.55 -26.77 -5.90
N SER A 145 8.39 -26.24 -6.30
CA SER A 145 7.94 -26.29 -7.70
C SER A 145 8.91 -25.64 -8.68
N GLU A 146 9.60 -24.57 -8.27
CA GLU A 146 10.57 -23.86 -9.11
C GLU A 146 11.90 -24.62 -9.27
N VAL A 147 12.33 -25.32 -8.22
CA VAL A 147 13.47 -26.26 -8.28
C VAL A 147 13.11 -27.45 -9.16
N ASN A 148 11.91 -27.99 -9.02
CA ASN A 148 11.43 -29.12 -9.82
C ASN A 148 11.37 -28.77 -11.31
N ARG A 149 10.89 -27.57 -11.68
CA ARG A 149 10.88 -27.11 -13.08
C ARG A 149 12.28 -27.10 -13.71
N ARG A 150 13.27 -26.64 -12.95
CA ARG A 150 14.67 -26.57 -13.38
C ARG A 150 15.31 -27.95 -13.50
N THR A 151 15.12 -28.79 -12.49
CA THR A 151 15.67 -30.16 -12.51
C THR A 151 15.01 -31.04 -13.57
N VAL A 152 13.76 -30.78 -13.97
CA VAL A 152 13.14 -31.43 -15.14
C VAL A 152 13.93 -31.14 -16.41
N TRP A 153 14.28 -29.87 -16.68
CA TRP A 153 15.13 -29.50 -17.82
C TRP A 153 16.50 -30.17 -17.74
N LEU A 154 17.18 -30.06 -16.60
CA LEU A 154 18.53 -30.61 -16.42
C LEU A 154 18.58 -32.15 -16.55
N ARG A 155 17.51 -32.84 -16.15
CA ARG A 155 17.37 -34.29 -16.33
C ARG A 155 17.12 -34.66 -17.79
N ASP A 156 16.27 -33.90 -18.47
CA ASP A 156 15.95 -34.14 -19.89
C ASP A 156 17.17 -33.91 -20.79
N LEU A 157 18.03 -32.95 -20.41
CA LEU A 157 19.34 -32.70 -21.03
C LEU A 157 20.43 -33.71 -20.60
N GLY A 158 20.11 -34.68 -19.74
CA GLY A 158 21.05 -35.70 -19.28
C GLY A 158 22.16 -35.22 -18.33
N LEU A 159 22.06 -33.99 -17.80
CA LEU A 159 23.06 -33.38 -16.93
C LEU A 159 22.89 -33.75 -15.45
N VAL A 160 21.68 -34.11 -15.05
CA VAL A 160 21.31 -34.47 -13.68
C VAL A 160 20.54 -35.78 -13.67
N VAL A 161 20.79 -36.62 -12.67
CA VAL A 161 20.00 -37.82 -12.37
C VAL A 161 19.23 -37.63 -11.07
N PHE A 162 18.07 -38.27 -10.95
CA PHE A 162 17.26 -38.31 -9.73
C PHE A 162 17.17 -39.75 -9.22
N HIS A 163 17.54 -39.95 -7.97
CA HIS A 163 17.52 -41.25 -7.29
C HIS A 163 16.25 -41.35 -6.44
N GLU A 164 15.25 -42.09 -6.94
CA GLU A 164 13.90 -42.14 -6.34
C GLU A 164 13.90 -42.63 -4.88
N HIS A 165 14.75 -43.61 -4.55
CA HIS A 165 14.81 -44.19 -3.20
C HIS A 165 15.35 -43.23 -2.14
N SER A 166 16.29 -42.36 -2.51
CA SER A 166 16.93 -41.41 -1.57
C SER A 166 16.38 -39.98 -1.69
N LEU A 167 15.56 -39.72 -2.72
CA LEU A 167 15.04 -38.40 -3.10
C LEU A 167 16.16 -37.39 -3.36
N LEU A 168 17.30 -37.86 -3.85
CA LEU A 168 18.48 -37.04 -4.14
C LEU A 168 18.64 -36.81 -5.63
N TYR A 169 19.01 -35.59 -5.99
CA TYR A 169 19.53 -35.23 -7.29
C TYR A 169 21.06 -35.26 -7.26
N GLU A 170 21.68 -35.62 -8.38
CA GLU A 170 23.13 -35.70 -8.52
C GLU A 170 23.54 -35.35 -9.97
N LEU A 171 24.72 -34.75 -10.15
CA LEU A 171 25.32 -34.57 -11.48
C LEU A 171 25.69 -35.91 -12.14
N THR A 172 25.42 -36.02 -13.44
CA THR A 172 25.98 -37.08 -14.28
C THR A 172 27.42 -36.73 -14.71
N ASP A 173 28.13 -37.66 -15.35
CA ASP A 173 29.46 -37.38 -15.95
C ASP A 173 29.38 -36.31 -17.05
N ALA A 174 28.28 -36.32 -17.83
CA ALA A 174 27.99 -35.28 -18.80
C ALA A 174 27.76 -33.92 -18.11
N GLY A 175 26.99 -33.91 -17.01
CA GLY A 175 26.78 -32.71 -16.19
C GLY A 175 28.07 -32.15 -15.60
N ARG A 176 28.96 -33.01 -15.08
CA ARG A 176 30.29 -32.61 -14.58
C ARG A 176 31.18 -32.02 -15.68
N SER A 177 31.10 -32.56 -16.89
CA SER A 177 31.88 -32.07 -18.03
C SER A 177 31.34 -30.74 -18.53
N PHE A 178 30.01 -30.61 -18.65
CA PHE A 178 29.32 -29.39 -19.06
C PHE A 178 29.48 -28.24 -18.05
N LEU A 179 29.50 -28.52 -16.75
CA LEU A 179 29.70 -27.48 -15.73
C LEU A 179 31.04 -26.74 -15.91
N LYS A 180 32.06 -27.39 -16.51
CA LYS A 180 33.36 -26.76 -16.81
C LYS A 180 33.30 -25.81 -18.02
N THR A 181 32.23 -25.86 -18.80
CA THR A 181 32.08 -25.09 -20.05
C THR A 181 31.16 -23.88 -19.89
N ILE A 182 30.57 -23.68 -18.71
CA ILE A 182 29.68 -22.55 -18.41
C ILE A 182 30.18 -21.78 -17.20
N GLU A 183 29.85 -20.50 -17.14
CA GLU A 183 30.04 -19.68 -15.95
C GLU A 183 28.79 -19.76 -15.06
N VAL A 184 29.02 -19.87 -13.75
CA VAL A 184 27.99 -19.94 -12.72
C VAL A 184 28.10 -18.71 -11.82
N VAL A 185 26.96 -18.16 -11.41
CA VAL A 185 26.92 -17.02 -10.49
C VAL A 185 27.03 -17.53 -9.06
N PHE A 186 27.96 -16.96 -8.29
CA PHE A 186 28.16 -17.31 -6.87
C PHE A 186 27.42 -16.31 -5.97
N PRO A 187 26.90 -16.73 -4.80
CA PRO A 187 26.17 -15.83 -3.89
C PRO A 187 26.95 -14.57 -3.54
N GLU A 188 28.26 -14.67 -3.36
CA GLU A 188 29.15 -13.57 -2.97
C GLU A 188 29.32 -12.52 -4.08
N SER A 189 29.12 -12.92 -5.34
CA SER A 189 29.08 -12.01 -6.49
C SER A 189 27.73 -11.33 -6.67
N ILE A 190 26.71 -11.75 -5.93
CA ILE A 190 25.41 -11.08 -5.87
C ILE A 190 25.53 -10.04 -4.75
N SER A 191 26.11 -8.87 -5.04
CA SER A 191 26.18 -7.82 -4.02
C SER A 191 24.78 -7.41 -3.58
N GLU A 192 24.59 -7.02 -2.31
CA GLU A 192 23.31 -6.45 -1.83
C GLU A 192 22.88 -5.19 -2.63
N GLY A 193 23.82 -4.61 -3.39
CA GLY A 193 23.63 -3.55 -4.40
C GLY A 193 23.47 -4.03 -5.86
N GLU A 194 23.71 -5.30 -6.18
CA GLU A 194 23.58 -5.89 -7.55
C GLU A 194 22.26 -6.67 -7.76
N LEU A 195 21.30 -6.51 -6.85
CA LEU A 195 19.87 -6.67 -7.15
C LEU A 195 19.41 -5.53 -8.08
N SER A 196 20.04 -5.40 -9.26
CA SER A 196 20.03 -4.24 -10.14
C SER A 196 20.18 -2.92 -9.39
N ASP A 197 21.28 -2.20 -9.63
CA ASP A 197 21.01 -0.78 -9.90
C ASP A 197 20.02 -0.79 -11.08
N PRO A 198 18.80 -0.27 -10.88
CA PRO A 198 17.92 -0.11 -12.02
C PRO A 198 18.66 0.74 -13.06
N LEU A 199 18.26 0.65 -14.33
CA LEU A 199 18.62 1.69 -15.29
C LEU A 199 18.41 3.04 -14.59
N VAL A 200 19.50 3.76 -14.31
CA VAL A 200 19.42 5.06 -13.64
C VAL A 200 18.92 6.00 -14.71
N TYR A 201 17.60 6.13 -14.77
CA TYR A 201 16.96 7.13 -15.58
C TYR A 201 17.17 8.48 -14.89
N GLU A 202 17.64 9.46 -15.65
CA GLU A 202 17.63 10.84 -15.20
C GLU A 202 16.29 11.48 -15.57
N ALA A 203 15.70 12.20 -14.63
CA ALA A 203 14.48 12.94 -14.89
C ALA A 203 14.83 14.14 -15.78
N SER A 204 14.11 14.30 -16.88
CA SER A 204 14.27 15.50 -17.70
C SER A 204 13.80 16.75 -16.95
N PRO A 205 14.38 17.94 -17.20
CA PRO A 205 13.97 19.17 -16.52
C PRO A 205 12.48 19.47 -16.63
N TRP A 206 11.89 19.22 -17.80
CA TRP A 206 10.45 19.40 -18.02
C TRP A 206 9.60 18.44 -17.18
N ALA A 207 10.10 17.26 -16.86
CA ALA A 207 9.36 16.27 -16.07
C ALA A 207 9.42 16.61 -14.58
N LEU A 208 10.56 17.14 -14.10
CA LEU A 208 10.70 17.65 -12.74
C LEU A 208 9.78 18.86 -12.49
N SER A 209 9.69 19.79 -13.43
CA SER A 209 8.79 20.95 -13.29
C SER A 209 7.31 20.57 -13.21
N LEU A 210 6.90 19.41 -13.74
CA LEU A 210 5.53 18.90 -13.55
C LEU A 210 5.24 18.45 -12.12
N CYS A 211 6.28 18.21 -11.32
CA CYS A 211 6.19 17.73 -9.95
C CYS A 211 6.28 18.87 -8.92
N GLU A 212 6.51 20.11 -9.36
CA GLU A 212 6.44 21.33 -8.56
C GLU A 212 4.96 21.71 -8.36
N LEU A 213 4.28 21.02 -7.44
CA LEU A 213 2.86 21.18 -7.17
C LEU A 213 2.62 21.72 -5.77
N GLU A 214 1.62 22.58 -5.64
CA GLU A 214 1.12 23.06 -4.35
C GLU A 214 0.29 21.98 -3.64
N GLN A 215 0.11 22.11 -2.32
CA GLN A 215 -0.62 21.10 -1.52
C GLN A 215 -2.08 20.93 -1.96
N GLU A 216 -2.73 21.99 -2.44
CA GLU A 216 -4.09 21.93 -2.98
C GLU A 216 -4.15 21.10 -4.28
N ASP A 217 -3.20 21.33 -5.19
CA ASP A 217 -3.07 20.55 -6.42
C ASP A 217 -2.77 19.09 -6.10
N LEU A 218 -1.85 18.82 -5.18
CA LEU A 218 -1.48 17.47 -4.76
C LEU A 218 -2.68 16.69 -4.20
N ARG A 219 -3.61 17.35 -3.50
CA ARG A 219 -4.82 16.74 -2.92
C ARG A 219 -5.95 16.56 -3.94
N SER A 220 -6.01 17.37 -5.00
CA SER A 220 -7.08 17.33 -6.00
C SER A 220 -6.85 16.30 -7.13
N ARG A 221 -5.67 15.68 -7.16
CA ARG A 221 -5.32 14.62 -8.14
C ARG A 221 -6.30 13.45 -8.08
N LYS A 222 -6.38 12.67 -9.16
CA LYS A 222 -7.31 11.53 -9.21
C LYS A 222 -6.78 10.33 -8.40
N GLY A 223 -7.68 9.59 -7.75
CA GLY A 223 -7.32 8.37 -7.01
C GLY A 223 -6.97 7.17 -7.90
N SER A 224 -7.56 7.05 -9.09
CA SER A 224 -7.38 5.87 -9.97
C SER A 224 -6.48 6.17 -11.17
N ILE A 225 -5.47 5.33 -11.41
CA ILE A 225 -4.66 5.36 -12.64
C ILE A 225 -5.51 4.88 -13.82
N GLY A 226 -6.30 3.82 -13.62
CA GLY A 226 -7.10 3.20 -14.68
C GLY A 226 -6.46 1.94 -15.27
N TYR A 227 -7.01 1.45 -16.38
CA TYR A 227 -6.55 0.23 -17.05
C TYR A 227 -5.43 0.54 -18.05
N TYR A 228 -4.41 -0.32 -18.12
CA TYR A 228 -3.44 -0.36 -19.23
C TYR A 228 -3.30 -1.81 -19.73
N PRO A 229 -3.08 -2.03 -21.03
CA PRO A 229 -2.86 -3.36 -21.58
C PRO A 229 -1.41 -3.82 -21.42
N GLY A 230 -1.20 -5.14 -21.32
CA GLY A 230 0.13 -5.75 -21.22
C GLY A 230 0.67 -5.90 -19.79
N GLY A 231 1.80 -6.60 -19.67
CA GLY A 231 2.50 -6.80 -18.39
C GLY A 231 3.49 -5.67 -18.08
N LYS A 232 4.11 -5.72 -16.89
CA LYS A 232 5.14 -4.74 -16.46
C LYS A 232 6.24 -4.51 -17.52
N ALA A 233 6.68 -5.59 -18.18
CA ALA A 233 7.77 -5.53 -19.16
C ALA A 233 7.41 -4.81 -20.49
N GLU A 234 6.12 -4.67 -20.81
CA GLU A 234 5.66 -4.11 -22.10
C GLU A 234 5.10 -2.71 -21.96
N LEU A 235 4.97 -2.23 -20.72
CA LEU A 235 4.21 -1.03 -20.38
C LEU A 235 4.66 0.20 -21.17
N ILE A 236 5.98 0.45 -21.20
CA ILE A 236 6.56 1.62 -21.87
C ILE A 236 6.40 1.49 -23.39
N SER A 237 6.74 0.34 -23.97
CA SER A 237 6.59 0.09 -25.41
C SER A 237 5.13 0.21 -25.87
N THR A 238 4.17 -0.23 -25.05
CA THR A 238 2.75 -0.08 -25.32
C THR A 238 2.36 1.39 -25.31
N LEU A 239 2.76 2.16 -24.29
CA LEU A 239 2.49 3.61 -24.25
C LEU A 239 3.07 4.33 -25.47
N THR A 240 4.32 4.05 -25.82
CA THR A 240 4.99 4.64 -26.98
C THR A 240 4.26 4.37 -28.29
N ALA A 241 3.84 3.11 -28.51
CA ALA A 241 3.11 2.73 -29.71
C ALA A 241 1.73 3.41 -29.82
N TYR A 242 1.03 3.57 -28.69
CA TYR A 242 -0.25 4.29 -28.69
C TYR A 242 -0.07 5.80 -28.91
N ILE A 243 0.96 6.41 -28.32
CA ILE A 243 1.23 7.85 -28.55
C ILE A 243 1.57 8.09 -30.01
N ALA A 244 2.45 7.27 -30.61
CA ALA A 244 2.75 7.33 -32.03
C ALA A 244 1.49 7.13 -32.89
N PHE A 245 0.60 6.21 -32.51
CA PHE A 245 -0.69 6.02 -33.19
C PHE A 245 -1.58 7.27 -33.12
N PHE A 246 -1.54 8.01 -32.01
CA PHE A 246 -2.31 9.24 -31.76
C PHE A 246 -1.65 10.53 -32.26
N GLU A 247 -0.47 10.49 -32.88
CA GLU A 247 0.12 11.67 -33.55
C GLU A 247 -0.78 12.23 -34.65
N ALA A 248 -1.64 11.38 -35.23
CA ALA A 248 -2.75 11.80 -36.09
C ALA A 248 -4.10 11.59 -35.38
N PRO A 249 -5.10 12.48 -35.58
CA PRO A 249 -6.42 12.34 -34.93
C PRO A 249 -7.16 11.05 -35.29
N ARG A 250 -7.43 10.18 -34.30
CA ARG A 250 -8.07 8.86 -34.46
C ARG A 250 -9.49 8.81 -33.93
N THR A 251 -10.36 8.07 -34.60
CA THR A 251 -11.70 7.75 -34.08
C THR A 251 -11.67 6.64 -33.04
N ARG A 252 -12.76 6.47 -32.31
CA ARG A 252 -12.89 5.42 -31.29
C ARG A 252 -12.80 4.03 -31.91
N GLU A 253 -13.40 3.84 -33.08
CA GLU A 253 -13.41 2.58 -33.82
C GLU A 253 -11.99 2.22 -34.29
N GLU A 254 -11.22 3.21 -34.76
CA GLU A 254 -9.81 3.03 -35.13
C GLU A 254 -8.97 2.60 -33.92
N VAL A 255 -9.20 3.19 -32.74
CA VAL A 255 -8.53 2.81 -31.49
C VAL A 255 -8.88 1.37 -31.08
N GLU A 256 -10.15 0.99 -31.15
CA GLU A 256 -10.60 -0.37 -30.82
C GLU A 256 -10.02 -1.41 -31.79
N ALA A 257 -9.98 -1.10 -33.09
CA ALA A 257 -9.37 -1.96 -34.11
C ALA A 257 -7.85 -2.10 -33.90
N PHE A 258 -7.13 -0.98 -33.69
CA PHE A 258 -5.70 -0.99 -33.39
C PHE A 258 -5.39 -1.81 -32.14
N SER A 259 -6.19 -1.63 -31.09
CA SER A 259 -6.01 -2.34 -29.82
C SER A 259 -6.24 -3.85 -29.94
N THR A 260 -7.26 -4.24 -30.72
CA THR A 260 -7.57 -5.65 -30.97
C THR A 260 -6.47 -6.30 -31.82
N ALA A 261 -6.02 -5.63 -32.87
CA ALA A 261 -5.03 -6.17 -33.81
C ALA A 261 -3.63 -6.30 -33.19
N ASN A 262 -3.20 -5.32 -32.40
CA ASN A 262 -1.82 -5.27 -31.88
C ASN A 262 -1.67 -5.89 -30.48
N TYR A 263 -2.75 -5.93 -29.68
CA TYR A 263 -2.68 -6.37 -28.27
C TYR A 263 -3.73 -7.42 -27.90
N GLY A 264 -4.63 -7.81 -28.81
CA GLY A 264 -5.64 -8.83 -28.55
C GLY A 264 -6.66 -8.46 -27.46
N ILE A 265 -6.80 -7.17 -27.13
CA ILE A 265 -7.70 -6.73 -26.05
C ILE A 265 -9.10 -6.41 -26.57
N LYS A 266 -10.11 -6.65 -25.73
CA LYS A 266 -11.52 -6.39 -26.08
C LYS A 266 -11.77 -4.88 -26.26
N PRO A 267 -12.76 -4.48 -27.08
CA PRO A 267 -13.12 -3.07 -27.28
C PRO A 267 -13.37 -2.28 -25.99
N SER A 268 -14.00 -2.91 -24.99
CA SER A 268 -14.21 -2.28 -23.67
C SER A 268 -12.89 -1.95 -22.96
N SER A 269 -11.89 -2.82 -23.04
CA SER A 269 -10.55 -2.60 -22.47
C SER A 269 -9.80 -1.49 -23.22
N ALA A 270 -9.92 -1.44 -24.55
CA ALA A 270 -9.37 -0.35 -25.36
C ALA A 270 -9.95 1.01 -24.95
N ARG A 271 -11.27 1.07 -24.70
CA ARG A 271 -11.94 2.26 -24.18
C ARG A 271 -11.45 2.66 -22.80
N SER A 272 -11.28 1.70 -21.90
CA SER A 272 -10.73 1.95 -20.56
C SER A 272 -9.29 2.47 -20.62
N PHE A 273 -8.49 1.99 -21.57
CA PHE A 273 -7.12 2.48 -21.75
C PHE A 273 -7.09 3.90 -22.33
N LEU A 274 -7.94 4.20 -23.33
CA LEU A 274 -8.10 5.56 -23.83
C LEU A 274 -8.47 6.54 -22.71
N ASN A 275 -9.39 6.14 -21.82
CA ASN A 275 -9.75 6.95 -20.65
C ASN A 275 -8.58 7.15 -19.69
N MET A 276 -7.72 6.14 -19.51
CA MET A 276 -6.50 6.27 -18.69
C MET A 276 -5.54 7.31 -19.31
N LEU A 277 -5.26 7.21 -20.61
CA LEU A 277 -4.40 8.14 -21.36
C LEU A 277 -4.93 9.57 -21.30
N SER A 278 -6.24 9.77 -21.51
CA SER A 278 -6.85 11.09 -21.36
C SER A 278 -6.79 11.58 -19.91
N GLY A 279 -7.03 10.70 -18.94
CA GLY A 279 -6.98 11.05 -17.53
C GLY A 279 -5.57 11.36 -17.00
N ILE A 280 -4.50 11.07 -17.75
CA ILE A 280 -3.13 11.51 -17.41
C ILE A 280 -2.65 12.65 -18.32
N GLY A 281 -3.54 13.20 -19.15
CA GLY A 281 -3.23 14.30 -20.06
C GLY A 281 -2.38 13.90 -21.27
N PHE A 282 -2.33 12.63 -21.64
CA PHE A 282 -1.58 12.17 -22.82
C PHE A 282 -2.41 12.20 -24.10
N VAL A 283 -3.73 12.12 -23.98
CA VAL A 283 -4.65 12.14 -25.13
C VAL A 283 -5.77 13.14 -24.89
N GLU A 284 -5.97 14.04 -25.85
CA GLU A 284 -7.04 15.03 -25.84
C GLU A 284 -8.04 14.81 -26.99
N ARG A 285 -9.20 15.46 -26.90
CA ARG A 285 -10.21 15.42 -27.96
C ARG A 285 -9.92 16.49 -29.00
N ALA A 286 -9.57 16.07 -30.21
CA ALA A 286 -9.43 16.94 -31.38
C ALA A 286 -10.78 17.36 -31.98
N SER A 287 -11.80 16.48 -31.88
CA SER A 287 -13.17 16.78 -32.31
C SER A 287 -14.18 15.90 -31.57
N ARG A 288 -15.48 15.99 -31.93
CA ARG A 288 -16.56 15.24 -31.27
C ARG A 288 -16.27 13.74 -31.15
N ASN A 289 -15.63 13.14 -32.16
CA ASN A 289 -15.33 11.71 -32.23
C ASN A 289 -13.85 11.40 -32.51
N ARG A 290 -12.94 12.37 -32.40
CA ARG A 290 -11.50 12.14 -32.67
C ARG A 290 -10.62 12.51 -31.48
N TYR A 291 -9.58 11.72 -31.29
CA TYR A 291 -8.60 11.82 -30.21
C TYR A 291 -7.19 11.92 -30.78
N GLN A 292 -6.34 12.73 -30.17
CA GLN A 292 -4.95 12.94 -30.60
C GLN A 292 -4.02 13.02 -29.38
N ALA A 293 -2.74 12.80 -29.60
CA ALA A 293 -1.71 12.93 -28.57
C ALA A 293 -1.52 14.42 -28.20
N THR A 294 -1.36 14.71 -26.92
CA THR A 294 -1.01 16.05 -26.46
C THR A 294 0.46 16.35 -26.70
N GLU A 295 0.84 17.64 -26.64
CA GLU A 295 2.25 18.04 -26.70
C GLU A 295 3.10 17.36 -25.61
N LEU A 296 2.52 17.17 -24.41
CA LEU A 296 3.15 16.45 -23.31
C LEU A 296 3.45 14.98 -23.67
N ALA A 297 2.48 14.29 -24.28
CA ALA A 297 2.67 12.91 -24.72
C ALA A 297 3.74 12.80 -25.79
N ILE A 298 3.71 13.69 -26.78
CA ILE A 298 4.71 13.73 -27.86
C ILE A 298 6.10 14.04 -27.29
N LEU A 299 6.20 14.94 -26.32
CA LEU A 299 7.45 15.27 -25.64
C LEU A 299 8.01 14.07 -24.89
N TRP A 300 7.19 13.38 -24.08
CA TRP A 300 7.57 12.16 -23.39
C TRP A 300 7.97 11.03 -24.36
N ASN A 301 7.31 10.94 -25.53
CA ASN A 301 7.56 9.85 -26.48
C ASN A 301 8.93 9.95 -27.18
N LYS A 302 9.59 11.12 -27.14
CA LYS A 302 10.92 11.30 -27.75
C LYS A 302 12.01 10.48 -27.07
N ASP A 303 11.91 10.31 -25.75
CA ASP A 303 12.87 9.54 -24.95
C ASP A 303 12.24 8.32 -24.28
N ALA A 304 10.90 8.24 -24.21
CA ALA A 304 10.12 7.17 -23.62
C ALA A 304 10.62 6.76 -22.22
N ASN A 305 11.10 7.75 -21.46
CA ASN A 305 11.79 7.53 -20.19
C ASN A 305 10.79 7.13 -19.08
N PRO A 306 10.97 5.97 -18.41
CA PRO A 306 10.08 5.51 -17.34
C PRO A 306 10.01 6.44 -16.12
N LEU A 307 11.10 7.14 -15.79
CA LEU A 307 11.10 8.13 -14.72
C LEU A 307 10.26 9.35 -15.09
N ASN A 308 10.41 9.88 -16.32
CA ASN A 308 9.56 10.95 -16.82
C ASN A 308 8.07 10.53 -16.81
N MET A 309 7.78 9.25 -17.09
CA MET A 309 6.42 8.72 -16.99
C MET A 309 5.89 8.76 -15.55
N CYS A 310 6.73 8.43 -14.57
CA CYS A 310 6.35 8.54 -13.15
C CYS A 310 6.06 9.98 -12.75
N CYS A 311 6.79 10.97 -13.28
CA CYS A 311 6.49 12.39 -13.06
C CYS A 311 5.12 12.79 -13.65
N CYS A 312 4.81 12.35 -14.87
CA CYS A 312 3.49 12.58 -15.48
C CYS A 312 2.36 11.93 -14.65
N LEU A 313 2.59 10.72 -14.12
CA LEU A 313 1.65 10.05 -13.23
C LEU A 313 1.48 10.79 -11.91
N HIS A 314 2.58 11.26 -11.31
CA HIS A 314 2.56 12.02 -10.06
C HIS A 314 1.79 13.33 -10.23
N LYS A 315 1.90 14.00 -11.38
CA LYS A 315 1.07 15.18 -11.67
C LYS A 315 -0.42 14.87 -11.73
N ALA A 316 -0.81 13.74 -12.32
CA ALA A 316 -2.21 13.43 -12.56
C ALA A 316 -2.89 12.63 -11.43
N CYS A 317 -2.14 11.80 -10.71
CA CYS A 317 -2.66 10.78 -9.80
C CYS A 317 -2.13 10.95 -8.38
N MET A 318 -2.98 10.71 -7.40
CA MET A 318 -2.59 10.69 -6.00
C MET A 318 -1.68 9.49 -5.67
N PHE A 319 -0.86 9.65 -4.64
CA PHE A 319 -0.09 8.60 -3.98
C PHE A 319 0.89 7.88 -4.92
N VAL A 320 1.67 8.64 -5.70
CA VAL A 320 2.71 8.10 -6.59
C VAL A 320 4.06 8.21 -5.90
N PHE A 321 4.62 9.42 -5.77
CA PHE A 321 5.89 9.61 -5.03
C PHE A 321 5.70 9.56 -3.51
N GLU A 322 4.48 9.70 -3.00
CA GLU A 322 4.17 9.45 -1.59
C GLU A 322 4.46 8.00 -1.17
N ILE A 323 4.42 7.03 -2.10
CA ILE A 323 4.86 5.65 -1.82
C ILE A 323 6.34 5.63 -1.45
N LEU A 324 7.18 6.38 -2.18
CA LEU A 324 8.61 6.48 -1.89
C LEU A 324 8.78 7.12 -0.50
N HIS A 325 8.04 8.20 -0.20
CA HIS A 325 8.10 8.86 1.09
C HIS A 325 7.73 7.90 2.25
N GLU A 326 6.67 7.11 2.10
CA GLU A 326 6.27 6.12 3.10
C GLU A 326 7.33 5.02 3.33
N LEU A 327 8.20 4.76 2.35
CA LEU A 327 9.22 3.72 2.40
C LEU A 327 10.58 4.19 2.94
N LYS A 328 10.77 5.50 3.18
CA LYS A 328 12.02 6.06 3.71
C LYS A 328 12.47 5.42 5.03
N ASN A 329 11.52 5.13 5.92
CA ASN A 329 11.84 4.65 7.27
C ASN A 329 12.02 3.13 7.33
N ARG A 330 11.22 2.38 6.56
CA ARG A 330 11.27 0.92 6.52
C ARG A 330 10.60 0.36 5.25
N PRO A 331 11.00 -0.84 4.81
CA PRO A 331 10.26 -1.60 3.81
C PRO A 331 8.80 -1.82 4.24
N LYS A 332 7.88 -1.81 3.29
CA LYS A 332 6.44 -1.98 3.51
C LYS A 332 5.84 -2.92 2.49
N THR A 333 4.82 -3.67 2.91
CA THR A 333 4.03 -4.50 1.99
C THR A 333 3.07 -3.67 1.16
N LYS A 334 2.52 -4.26 0.09
CA LYS A 334 1.41 -3.66 -0.66
C LYS A 334 0.24 -3.26 0.24
N ASN A 335 -0.07 -4.08 1.25
CA ASN A 335 -1.20 -3.84 2.13
C ASN A 335 -0.92 -2.66 3.07
N ASP A 336 0.30 -2.55 3.60
CA ASP A 336 0.72 -1.40 4.42
C ASP A 336 0.61 -0.09 3.63
N LEU A 337 1.07 -0.09 2.37
CA LEU A 337 0.97 1.06 1.47
C LEU A 337 -0.49 1.39 1.14
N SER A 338 -1.35 0.39 0.97
CA SER A 338 -2.78 0.59 0.74
C SER A 338 -3.52 1.13 1.97
N ALA A 339 -3.10 0.75 3.18
CA ALA A 339 -3.62 1.35 4.42
C ALA A 339 -3.16 2.80 4.54
N ALA A 340 -1.87 3.07 4.31
CA ALA A 340 -1.31 4.41 4.34
C ALA A 340 -2.00 5.36 3.33
N SER A 341 -2.32 4.89 2.11
CA SER A 341 -2.98 5.73 1.10
C SER A 341 -4.34 6.28 1.58
N ILE A 342 -5.09 5.49 2.35
CA ILE A 342 -6.39 5.90 2.91
C ILE A 342 -6.17 6.79 4.13
N VAL A 343 -5.41 6.27 5.10
CA VAL A 343 -5.27 6.86 6.42
C VAL A 343 -4.56 8.22 6.30
N LYS A 344 -3.46 8.30 5.54
CA LYS A 344 -2.61 9.48 5.47
C LYS A 344 -2.86 10.39 4.27
N TYR A 345 -3.33 9.85 3.14
CA TYR A 345 -3.37 10.60 1.89
C TYR A 345 -4.77 10.80 1.31
N GLY A 346 -5.82 10.35 2.02
CA GLY A 346 -7.20 10.66 1.68
C GLY A 346 -7.79 9.83 0.53
N PHE A 347 -7.28 8.62 0.27
CA PHE A 347 -7.93 7.71 -0.68
C PHE A 347 -9.34 7.34 -0.20
N GLU A 348 -10.35 7.48 -1.07
CA GLU A 348 -11.74 7.14 -0.74
C GLU A 348 -11.95 5.65 -0.46
N LYS A 349 -11.24 4.76 -1.17
CA LYS A 349 -11.41 3.30 -1.06
C LYS A 349 -10.12 2.54 -1.29
N GLU A 350 -10.00 1.42 -0.58
CA GLU A 350 -8.89 0.49 -0.73
C GLU A 350 -8.94 -0.22 -2.07
N ASN A 351 -7.89 -0.08 -2.87
CA ASN A 351 -7.75 -0.80 -4.11
C ASN A 351 -6.32 -1.29 -4.30
N GLY A 352 -6.04 -2.48 -3.76
CA GLY A 352 -4.71 -3.09 -3.87
C GLY A 352 -4.23 -3.28 -5.32
N SER A 353 -5.14 -3.36 -6.30
CA SER A 353 -4.75 -3.37 -7.71
C SER A 353 -4.20 -2.02 -8.17
N GLU A 354 -4.75 -0.90 -7.69
CA GLU A 354 -4.28 0.45 -8.02
C GLU A 354 -2.93 0.78 -7.37
N ILE A 355 -2.69 0.26 -6.16
CA ILE A 355 -1.38 0.37 -5.49
C ILE A 355 -0.32 -0.44 -6.26
N LEU A 356 -0.65 -1.65 -6.70
CA LEU A 356 0.29 -2.46 -7.51
C LEU A 356 0.68 -1.78 -8.82
N LYS A 357 -0.25 -1.11 -9.49
CA LYS A 357 0.07 -0.37 -10.73
C LYS A 357 1.12 0.70 -10.47
N ARG A 358 0.97 1.49 -9.40
CA ARG A 358 1.95 2.51 -8.99
C ARG A 358 3.31 1.89 -8.71
N ILE A 359 3.33 0.80 -7.92
CA ILE A 359 4.55 0.05 -7.63
C ILE A 359 5.23 -0.42 -8.92
N HIS A 360 4.47 -0.95 -9.90
CA HIS A 360 5.05 -1.39 -11.17
C HIS A 360 5.73 -0.24 -11.93
N PHE A 361 5.11 0.93 -12.01
CA PHE A 361 5.72 2.12 -12.64
C PHE A 361 7.00 2.55 -11.91
N LEU A 362 6.95 2.66 -10.58
CA LEU A 362 8.09 3.07 -9.77
C LEU A 362 9.25 2.05 -9.86
N GLN A 363 8.95 0.75 -9.91
CA GLN A 363 9.97 -0.27 -10.13
C GLN A 363 10.55 -0.23 -11.56
N LEU A 364 9.74 0.09 -12.58
CA LEU A 364 10.24 0.28 -13.95
C LEU A 364 11.16 1.49 -14.06
N ALA A 365 10.88 2.55 -13.30
CA ALA A 365 11.72 3.74 -13.20
C ALA A 365 12.91 3.58 -12.25
N GLY A 366 13.04 2.43 -11.59
CA GLY A 366 14.15 2.17 -10.68
C GLY A 366 14.08 2.82 -9.31
N LEU A 367 12.92 3.34 -8.92
CA LEU A 367 12.73 4.07 -7.67
C LEU A 367 12.39 3.13 -6.50
N LEU A 368 11.92 1.92 -6.81
CA LEU A 368 11.57 0.86 -5.86
C LEU A 368 12.22 -0.47 -6.23
N ARG A 369 12.49 -1.28 -5.21
CA ARG A 369 12.93 -2.67 -5.32
C ARG A 369 12.12 -3.60 -4.44
N ASP A 370 12.05 -4.87 -4.82
CA ASP A 370 11.54 -5.92 -3.93
C ASP A 370 12.56 -6.13 -2.79
N HIS A 371 12.10 -6.35 -1.55
CA HIS A 371 12.96 -6.53 -0.38
C HIS A 371 12.87 -7.95 0.20
N LYS A 372 11.76 -8.26 0.90
CA LYS A 372 11.41 -9.59 1.39
C LYS A 372 10.09 -10.05 0.76
N ALA A 373 9.59 -11.23 1.12
CA ALA A 373 8.34 -11.75 0.58
C ALA A 373 7.19 -10.74 0.72
N ASP A 374 6.75 -10.20 -0.43
CA ASP A 374 5.65 -9.24 -0.54
C ASP A 374 5.93 -7.83 0.05
N GLU A 375 7.20 -7.49 0.33
CA GLU A 375 7.68 -6.18 0.81
C GLU A 375 8.48 -5.41 -0.26
N PHE A 376 8.30 -4.09 -0.29
CA PHE A 376 9.01 -3.17 -1.18
C PHE A 376 9.90 -2.23 -0.37
N ALA A 377 11.04 -1.84 -0.93
CA ALA A 377 11.95 -0.85 -0.36
C ALA A 377 12.29 0.23 -1.39
N ILE A 378 12.55 1.44 -0.89
CA ILE A 378 13.05 2.54 -1.71
C ILE A 378 14.50 2.28 -2.14
N THR A 379 14.86 2.75 -3.35
CA THR A 379 16.23 2.74 -3.85
C THR A 379 16.90 4.10 -3.63
N GLN A 380 18.23 4.17 -3.79
CA GLN A 380 18.94 5.45 -3.71
C GLN A 380 18.47 6.46 -4.77
N ALA A 381 18.08 5.99 -5.96
CA ALA A 381 17.48 6.84 -6.99
C ALA A 381 16.12 7.41 -6.55
N GLY A 382 15.32 6.60 -5.86
CA GLY A 382 14.06 7.04 -5.25
C GLY A 382 14.27 8.09 -4.16
N GLU A 383 15.28 7.93 -3.31
CA GLU A 383 15.62 8.91 -2.27
C GLU A 383 16.05 10.25 -2.88
N LYS A 384 16.93 10.23 -3.88
CA LYS A 384 17.40 11.44 -4.59
C LYS A 384 16.24 12.17 -5.28
N LEU A 385 15.31 11.45 -5.91
CA LEU A 385 14.15 12.05 -6.54
C LEU A 385 13.25 12.77 -5.52
N LEU A 386 13.08 12.20 -4.32
CA LEU A 386 12.27 12.83 -3.28
C LEU A 386 12.81 14.17 -2.78
N GLU A 387 14.10 14.46 -2.99
CA GLU A 387 14.69 15.76 -2.67
C GLU A 387 14.34 16.84 -3.69
N SER A 388 13.89 16.45 -4.89
CA SER A 388 13.65 17.36 -6.03
C SER A 388 12.19 17.46 -6.46
N VAL A 389 11.25 16.84 -5.75
CA VAL A 389 9.81 16.84 -6.08
C VAL A 389 8.93 17.20 -4.88
N SER A 390 7.81 17.87 -5.12
CA SER A 390 6.79 18.11 -4.09
C SER A 390 5.97 16.83 -3.86
N VAL A 391 5.82 16.42 -2.60
CA VAL A 391 4.93 15.33 -2.19
C VAL A 391 3.80 15.85 -1.31
N GLN A 392 2.63 15.21 -1.39
CA GLN A 392 1.50 15.57 -0.55
C GLN A 392 1.86 15.43 0.93
N SER A 393 1.53 16.43 1.74
CA SER A 393 1.61 16.30 3.19
C SER A 393 0.54 15.32 3.68
N VAL A 394 0.83 14.63 4.79
CA VAL A 394 -0.17 13.78 5.45
C VAL A 394 -1.40 14.63 5.77
N CYS A 395 -2.57 14.08 5.54
CA CYS A 395 -3.87 14.73 5.68
C CYS A 395 -4.12 15.06 7.15
N GLU A 396 -3.55 16.15 7.63
CA GLU A 396 -4.08 16.87 8.78
C GLU A 396 -5.44 17.41 8.36
N SER A 397 -6.49 17.00 9.07
CA SER A 397 -7.86 17.47 8.80
C SER A 397 -7.87 18.99 8.72
N VAL A 398 -8.17 19.52 7.54
CA VAL A 398 -8.30 20.95 7.26
C VAL A 398 -9.39 21.53 8.17
N ASP A 399 -8.97 22.36 9.11
CA ASP A 399 -9.64 23.60 9.51
C ASP A 399 -8.73 24.34 10.47
N SER A 400 -7.90 25.23 9.91
CA SER A 400 -7.50 26.50 10.55
C SER A 400 -6.48 27.22 9.67
N SER A 401 -6.93 28.31 9.06
CA SER A 401 -6.08 29.47 8.80
C SER A 401 -5.45 29.97 10.11
N ALA A 402 -4.20 30.41 10.01
CA ALA A 402 -3.36 31.14 10.98
C ALA A 402 -2.36 30.30 11.81
N SER A 403 -1.12 30.33 11.31
CA SER A 403 0.17 30.52 11.98
C SER A 403 0.46 29.93 13.37
N ASP A 404 1.56 29.16 13.34
CA ASP A 404 2.68 29.07 14.28
C ASP A 404 2.56 28.34 15.62
N SER A 405 3.29 27.21 15.62
CA SER A 405 4.13 26.65 16.68
C SER A 405 3.48 26.34 18.02
N ILE A 406 3.02 25.10 18.19
CA ILE A 406 2.99 24.44 19.51
C ILE A 406 3.39 22.97 19.33
N ALA A 407 4.30 22.54 20.20
CA ALA A 407 4.99 21.24 20.20
C ALA A 407 4.06 20.05 19.93
N SER A 408 4.35 19.35 18.84
CA SER A 408 3.76 18.07 18.49
C SER A 408 4.23 16.98 19.46
N THR A 409 3.32 16.49 20.28
CA THR A 409 3.37 15.07 20.69
C THR A 409 3.45 14.25 19.40
N PRO A 410 4.31 13.22 19.27
CA PRO A 410 4.68 12.71 17.96
C PRO A 410 3.46 12.10 17.26
N VAL A 411 3.00 12.78 16.21
CA VAL A 411 1.97 12.39 15.23
C VAL A 411 2.20 10.96 14.69
N SER A 412 3.45 10.47 14.79
CA SER A 412 3.91 9.13 14.47
C SER A 412 3.14 7.98 15.14
N CYS A 413 2.74 8.08 16.42
CA CYS A 413 2.22 6.92 17.17
C CYS A 413 0.74 6.62 16.88
N CYS A 414 -0.08 7.63 16.63
CA CYS A 414 -1.50 7.42 16.32
C CYS A 414 -1.68 6.77 14.94
N GLU A 415 -0.94 7.26 13.95
CA GLU A 415 -1.00 6.74 12.58
C GLU A 415 -0.57 5.27 12.48
N GLU A 416 0.39 4.84 13.31
CA GLU A 416 0.76 3.42 13.44
C GLU A 416 -0.38 2.57 13.98
N LEU A 417 -1.08 3.03 15.03
CA LEU A 417 -2.24 2.33 15.60
C LEU A 417 -3.40 2.24 14.60
N LEU A 418 -3.68 3.32 13.88
CA LEU A 418 -4.74 3.35 12.85
C LEU A 418 -4.42 2.37 11.71
N ALA A 419 -3.19 2.38 11.21
CA ALA A 419 -2.74 1.43 10.19
C ALA A 419 -2.82 -0.02 10.70
N GLU A 420 -2.40 -0.26 11.95
CA GLU A 420 -2.45 -1.56 12.59
C GLU A 420 -3.88 -2.09 12.72
N LEU A 421 -4.85 -1.26 13.13
CA LEU A 421 -6.27 -1.62 13.18
C LEU A 421 -6.79 -2.05 11.81
N HIS A 422 -6.47 -1.31 10.74
CA HIS A 422 -6.86 -1.67 9.39
C HIS A 422 -6.27 -3.00 8.92
N LEU A 423 -4.96 -3.19 9.11
CA LEU A 423 -4.25 -4.39 8.67
C LEU A 423 -4.69 -5.63 9.44
N SER A 424 -4.69 -5.55 10.77
CA SER A 424 -5.00 -6.68 11.64
C SER A 424 -6.47 -7.11 11.56
N SER A 425 -7.40 -6.18 11.28
CA SER A 425 -8.81 -6.53 11.04
C SER A 425 -9.04 -7.41 9.82
N LYS A 426 -8.06 -7.51 8.91
CA LYS A 426 -8.13 -8.37 7.73
C LYS A 426 -7.25 -9.62 7.83
N ASP A 427 -6.48 -9.74 8.89
CA ASP A 427 -5.64 -10.90 9.14
C ASP A 427 -6.40 -11.93 9.99
N SER A 428 -7.24 -12.73 9.34
CA SER A 428 -7.96 -13.81 10.03
C SER A 428 -7.05 -14.93 10.54
N SER A 429 -5.80 -14.98 10.07
CA SER A 429 -4.81 -15.97 10.52
C SER A 429 -4.16 -15.58 11.86
N ASN A 430 -4.26 -14.30 12.24
CA ASN A 430 -3.69 -13.77 13.48
C ASN A 430 -4.69 -12.85 14.21
N HIS A 431 -5.81 -13.41 14.65
CA HIS A 431 -6.88 -12.68 15.35
C HIS A 431 -6.38 -11.91 16.58
N GLY A 432 -5.41 -12.47 17.33
CA GLY A 432 -4.85 -11.82 18.53
C GLY A 432 -4.14 -10.49 18.25
N ARG A 433 -3.65 -10.27 17.02
CA ARG A 433 -3.10 -8.98 16.58
C ARG A 433 -4.17 -7.89 16.59
N PHE A 434 -5.36 -8.20 16.08
CA PHE A 434 -6.48 -7.27 16.04
C PHE A 434 -7.07 -6.99 17.41
N GLU A 435 -7.16 -8.02 18.26
CA GLU A 435 -7.62 -7.89 19.65
C GLU A 435 -6.72 -6.90 20.44
N ARG A 436 -5.39 -7.00 20.29
CA ARG A 436 -4.43 -6.08 20.92
C ARG A 436 -4.56 -4.65 20.39
N ALA A 437 -4.72 -4.50 19.08
CA ALA A 437 -4.94 -3.18 18.48
C ALA A 437 -6.23 -2.53 19.01
N CYS A 438 -7.31 -3.30 19.17
CA CYS A 438 -8.53 -2.82 19.81
C CYS A 438 -8.30 -2.44 21.28
N ALA A 439 -7.51 -3.22 22.04
CA ALA A 439 -7.19 -2.89 23.42
C ALA A 439 -6.48 -1.53 23.53
N GLU A 440 -5.47 -1.28 22.67
CA GLU A 440 -4.74 -0.02 22.63
C GLU A 440 -5.62 1.15 22.16
N ALA A 441 -6.51 0.92 21.18
CA ALA A 441 -7.49 1.91 20.74
C ALA A 441 -8.36 2.43 21.90
N PHE A 442 -8.96 1.53 22.69
CA PHE A 442 -9.77 1.93 23.84
C PHE A 442 -8.94 2.55 24.96
N LYS A 443 -7.68 2.13 25.14
CA LYS A 443 -6.75 2.79 26.07
C LYS A 443 -6.53 4.24 25.66
N ARG A 444 -6.38 4.49 24.36
CA ARG A 444 -6.20 5.84 23.80
C ARG A 444 -7.43 6.73 23.92
N LEU A 445 -8.63 6.14 23.90
CA LEU A 445 -9.88 6.84 24.20
C LEU A 445 -10.09 7.15 25.71
N GLY A 446 -9.11 6.83 26.56
CA GLY A 446 -9.13 7.13 27.99
C GLY A 446 -9.68 6.02 28.89
N PHE A 447 -9.83 4.79 28.38
CA PHE A 447 -10.25 3.64 29.20
C PHE A 447 -9.05 2.90 29.80
N LYS A 448 -9.27 2.26 30.94
CA LYS A 448 -8.41 1.17 31.40
C LYS A 448 -8.78 -0.08 30.61
N SER A 449 -7.95 -0.46 29.64
CA SER A 449 -8.21 -1.54 28.68
C SER A 449 -7.20 -2.67 28.85
N GLU A 450 -7.69 -3.90 28.97
CA GLU A 450 -6.88 -5.11 29.17
C GLU A 450 -7.23 -6.16 28.10
N TRP A 451 -6.22 -6.67 27.39
CA TRP A 451 -6.37 -7.79 26.46
C TRP A 451 -6.40 -9.11 27.26
N LEU A 452 -7.48 -9.88 27.11
CA LEU A 452 -7.68 -11.15 27.79
C LEU A 452 -7.41 -12.34 26.87
N GLY A 453 -7.93 -12.29 25.64
CA GLY A 453 -7.71 -13.26 24.56
C GLY A 453 -8.08 -14.73 24.85
N GLY A 454 -8.25 -15.51 23.78
CA GLY A 454 -8.34 -16.98 23.84
C GLY A 454 -9.75 -17.55 23.63
N SER A 455 -9.79 -18.82 23.19
CA SER A 455 -11.04 -19.49 22.78
C SER A 455 -12.10 -19.49 23.89
N GLY A 456 -13.29 -18.96 23.57
CA GLY A 456 -14.43 -18.91 24.50
C GLY A 456 -14.38 -17.80 25.57
N LYS A 457 -13.40 -16.90 25.51
CA LYS A 457 -13.27 -15.72 26.38
C LYS A 457 -13.55 -14.44 25.59
N THR A 458 -13.82 -13.36 26.31
CA THR A 458 -13.87 -12.01 25.74
C THR A 458 -12.47 -11.59 25.32
N ASP A 459 -12.35 -10.93 24.17
CA ASP A 459 -11.05 -10.52 23.65
C ASP A 459 -10.43 -9.40 24.49
N VAL A 460 -11.21 -8.35 24.77
CA VAL A 460 -10.76 -7.16 25.50
C VAL A 460 -11.80 -6.73 26.54
N LEU A 461 -11.33 -6.36 27.72
CA LEU A 461 -12.14 -5.77 28.78
C LEU A 461 -11.69 -4.32 29.02
N ALA A 462 -12.61 -3.37 28.86
CA ALA A 462 -12.37 -1.96 29.14
C ALA A 462 -13.20 -1.47 30.32
N SER A 463 -12.64 -0.59 31.15
CA SER A 463 -13.31 0.03 32.29
C SER A 463 -12.91 1.50 32.44
N THR A 464 -13.76 2.32 33.04
CA THR A 464 -13.40 3.70 33.36
C THR A 464 -12.52 3.79 34.61
N TYR A 465 -11.70 4.86 34.72
CA TYR A 465 -10.88 5.16 35.91
C TYR A 465 -11.70 5.73 37.10
N SER A 466 -13.04 5.68 37.03
CA SER A 466 -13.92 6.31 38.01
C SER A 466 -14.12 5.43 39.26
N ALA A 467 -14.55 6.05 40.37
CA ALA A 467 -14.97 5.32 41.56
C ALA A 467 -16.12 4.36 41.24
N ALA A 468 -16.22 3.24 41.97
CA ALA A 468 -17.11 2.11 41.66
C ALA A 468 -18.57 2.52 41.36
N LYS A 469 -19.11 3.54 42.03
CA LYS A 469 -20.48 4.05 41.80
C LYS A 469 -20.71 4.64 40.40
N TYR A 470 -19.66 5.21 39.79
CA TYR A 470 -19.70 5.86 38.49
C TYR A 470 -18.92 5.07 37.42
N ALA A 471 -18.30 3.97 37.85
CA ALA A 471 -17.55 3.10 36.96
C ALA A 471 -18.51 2.30 36.07
N TYR A 472 -18.09 2.07 34.85
CA TYR A 472 -18.73 1.10 33.99
C TYR A 472 -17.67 0.33 33.19
N ARG A 473 -18.07 -0.85 32.75
CA ARG A 473 -17.27 -1.86 32.09
C ARG A 473 -17.88 -2.23 30.74
N ILE A 474 -16.99 -2.55 29.82
CA ILE A 474 -17.28 -2.85 28.43
C ILE A 474 -16.55 -4.12 28.05
N THR A 475 -17.27 -5.12 27.56
CA THR A 475 -16.66 -6.26 26.86
C THR A 475 -16.55 -5.93 25.38
N ILE A 476 -15.35 -6.05 24.83
CA ILE A 476 -15.06 -5.78 23.41
C ILE A 476 -14.60 -7.07 22.77
N ASP A 477 -15.25 -7.43 21.66
CA ASP A 477 -14.96 -8.63 20.88
C ASP A 477 -14.53 -8.20 19.46
N ALA A 478 -13.34 -8.61 19.05
CA ALA A 478 -12.70 -8.19 17.81
C ALA A 478 -12.81 -9.29 16.76
N LYS A 479 -13.41 -8.99 15.61
CA LYS A 479 -13.62 -9.94 14.52
C LYS A 479 -12.84 -9.55 13.28
N SER A 480 -11.75 -10.28 13.01
CA SER A 480 -10.96 -10.13 11.79
C SER A 480 -11.45 -11.05 10.67
N THR A 481 -11.43 -10.57 9.43
CA THR A 481 -11.91 -11.29 8.24
C THR A 481 -11.01 -11.06 7.03
N ALA A 482 -10.49 -12.12 6.41
CA ALA A 482 -9.61 -12.01 5.23
C ALA A 482 -10.32 -11.48 3.97
N ASN A 483 -11.60 -11.80 3.79
CA ASN A 483 -12.37 -11.47 2.60
C ASN A 483 -13.75 -10.91 2.97
N GLY A 484 -13.85 -9.59 3.10
CA GLY A 484 -15.14 -8.89 3.19
C GLY A 484 -15.65 -8.59 4.59
N LEU A 485 -16.88 -8.05 4.65
CA LEU A 485 -17.54 -7.59 5.86
C LEU A 485 -17.96 -8.75 6.78
N VAL A 486 -18.07 -8.48 8.07
CA VAL A 486 -18.57 -9.41 9.08
C VAL A 486 -20.07 -9.65 8.86
N ASN A 487 -20.43 -10.93 8.72
CA ASN A 487 -21.81 -11.37 8.54
C ASN A 487 -22.40 -11.98 9.82
N GLU A 488 -23.71 -12.26 9.82
CA GLU A 488 -24.42 -12.79 11.01
C GLU A 488 -23.86 -14.13 11.48
N SER A 489 -23.50 -15.04 10.56
CA SER A 489 -23.03 -16.38 10.90
C SER A 489 -21.70 -16.39 11.64
N GLN A 490 -20.93 -15.30 11.54
CA GLN A 490 -19.65 -15.12 12.21
C GLN A 490 -19.81 -14.55 13.63
N LEU A 491 -21.01 -14.12 14.02
CA LEU A 491 -21.31 -13.51 15.32
C LEU A 491 -22.21 -14.41 16.17
N ASN A 492 -21.66 -14.93 17.26
CA ASN A 492 -22.45 -15.63 18.27
C ASN A 492 -22.94 -14.64 19.34
N PHE A 493 -24.09 -14.03 19.09
CA PHE A 493 -24.70 -13.03 19.99
C PHE A 493 -24.97 -13.54 21.40
N ASP A 494 -25.29 -14.83 21.56
CA ASP A 494 -25.55 -15.42 22.88
C ASP A 494 -24.25 -15.49 23.71
N THR A 495 -23.15 -15.87 23.06
CA THR A 495 -21.80 -15.86 23.69
C THR A 495 -21.39 -14.46 24.13
N LEU A 496 -21.65 -13.44 23.30
CA LEU A 496 -21.35 -12.04 23.64
C LEU A 496 -22.15 -11.55 24.86
N VAL A 497 -23.41 -11.98 24.99
CA VAL A 497 -24.24 -11.68 26.16
C VAL A 497 -23.70 -12.38 27.40
N ASP A 498 -23.26 -13.63 27.29
CA ASP A 498 -22.68 -14.39 28.40
C ASP A 498 -21.35 -13.80 28.86
N HIS A 499 -20.51 -13.36 27.93
CA HIS A 499 -19.27 -12.62 28.19
C HIS A 499 -19.54 -11.33 28.98
N ARG A 500 -20.51 -10.52 28.53
CA ARG A 500 -20.92 -9.30 29.24
C ARG A 500 -21.34 -9.59 30.68
N LYS A 501 -22.14 -10.64 30.90
CA LYS A 501 -22.57 -11.06 32.24
C LYS A 501 -21.41 -11.55 33.10
N ARG A 502 -20.52 -12.37 32.53
CA ARG A 502 -19.35 -12.95 33.24
C ARG A 502 -18.42 -11.87 33.78
N HIS A 503 -18.26 -10.76 33.07
CA HIS A 503 -17.38 -9.67 33.45
C HIS A 503 -18.08 -8.53 34.23
N ASP A 504 -19.36 -8.69 34.55
CA ASP A 504 -20.22 -7.65 35.14
C ASP A 504 -20.12 -6.32 34.34
N ALA A 505 -20.10 -6.45 33.02
CA ALA A 505 -20.02 -5.34 32.10
C ALA A 505 -21.41 -4.80 31.77
N GLN A 506 -21.53 -3.48 31.68
CA GLN A 506 -22.78 -2.82 31.33
C GLN A 506 -23.01 -2.84 29.81
N PHE A 507 -21.92 -2.82 29.03
CA PHE A 507 -21.97 -2.73 27.58
C PHE A 507 -21.16 -3.86 26.91
N ALA A 508 -21.62 -4.25 25.71
CA ALA A 508 -20.91 -5.18 24.84
C ALA A 508 -20.73 -4.55 23.47
N ILE A 509 -19.51 -4.61 22.96
CA ILE A 509 -19.09 -4.01 21.69
C ILE A 509 -18.47 -5.09 20.82
N VAL A 510 -18.80 -5.07 19.54
CA VAL A 510 -18.08 -5.85 18.52
C VAL A 510 -17.36 -4.88 17.60
N VAL A 511 -16.06 -5.09 17.42
CA VAL A 511 -15.23 -4.34 16.46
C VAL A 511 -14.90 -5.25 15.28
N GLY A 512 -15.15 -4.79 14.06
CA GLY A 512 -14.86 -5.57 12.85
C GLY A 512 -14.47 -4.67 11.69
N CYS A 513 -13.89 -5.24 10.62
CA CYS A 513 -13.52 -4.46 9.43
C CYS A 513 -14.71 -3.71 8.80
N GLY A 514 -15.92 -4.23 9.00
CA GLY A 514 -17.21 -3.63 8.66
C GLY A 514 -18.32 -4.67 8.77
N PHE A 515 -19.59 -4.27 8.70
CA PHE A 515 -20.74 -5.17 8.92
C PHE A 515 -21.70 -5.16 7.72
N GLN A 516 -22.21 -6.34 7.35
CA GLN A 516 -23.12 -6.49 6.20
C GLN A 516 -24.48 -7.06 6.60
N GLY A 517 -25.54 -6.38 6.13
CA GLY A 517 -26.93 -6.84 6.20
C GLY A 517 -27.70 -6.31 7.41
N GLU A 518 -28.94 -5.86 7.17
CA GLU A 518 -29.84 -5.30 8.18
C GLU A 518 -30.12 -6.24 9.36
N ARG A 519 -30.02 -7.55 9.11
CA ARG A 519 -30.26 -8.58 10.11
C ARG A 519 -29.18 -8.61 11.20
N VAL A 520 -27.92 -8.33 10.86
CA VAL A 520 -26.82 -8.22 11.83
C VAL A 520 -27.09 -7.05 12.79
N VAL A 521 -27.46 -5.90 12.23
CA VAL A 521 -27.79 -4.69 12.99
C VAL A 521 -29.02 -4.93 13.87
N SER A 522 -30.08 -5.54 13.33
CA SER A 522 -31.30 -5.86 14.06
C SER A 522 -31.05 -6.79 15.24
N ARG A 523 -30.18 -7.80 15.09
CA ARG A 523 -29.79 -8.68 16.19
C ARG A 523 -28.92 -7.96 17.21
N ALA A 524 -27.98 -7.13 16.79
CA ALA A 524 -27.19 -6.33 17.72
C ALA A 524 -28.09 -5.45 18.61
N ILE A 525 -29.12 -4.80 18.03
CA ILE A 525 -30.13 -4.05 18.79
C ILE A 525 -30.86 -4.97 19.78
N LYS A 526 -31.37 -6.11 19.32
CA LYS A 526 -32.10 -7.08 20.16
C LYS A 526 -31.28 -7.57 21.36
N HIS A 527 -29.99 -7.82 21.17
CA HIS A 527 -29.09 -8.32 22.21
C HIS A 527 -28.38 -7.21 23.00
N LYS A 528 -28.68 -5.94 22.71
CA LYS A 528 -28.07 -4.75 23.32
C LYS A 528 -26.56 -4.69 23.13
N ILE A 529 -26.11 -4.81 21.88
CA ILE A 529 -24.70 -4.81 21.47
C ILE A 529 -24.46 -3.64 20.51
N VAL A 530 -23.29 -3.00 20.63
CA VAL A 530 -22.84 -1.95 19.71
C VAL A 530 -21.84 -2.54 18.71
N LEU A 531 -22.03 -2.23 17.44
CA LEU A 531 -21.15 -2.62 16.34
C LEU A 531 -20.35 -1.40 15.90
N ILE A 532 -19.02 -1.48 15.98
CA ILE A 532 -18.12 -0.41 15.54
C ILE A 532 -17.25 -0.96 14.42
N ASP A 533 -17.39 -0.42 13.22
CA ASP A 533 -16.45 -0.76 12.15
C ASP A 533 -15.10 -0.06 12.35
N VAL A 534 -14.03 -0.61 11.78
CA VAL A 534 -12.67 -0.07 11.93
C VAL A 534 -12.58 1.38 11.46
N GLU A 535 -13.28 1.75 10.39
CA GLU A 535 -13.29 3.12 9.89
C GLU A 535 -13.88 4.10 10.92
N SER A 536 -14.98 3.72 11.54
CA SER A 536 -15.66 4.47 12.61
C SER A 536 -14.80 4.54 13.88
N LEU A 537 -14.11 3.45 14.25
CA LEU A 537 -13.18 3.45 15.37
C LEU A 537 -11.98 4.38 15.10
N CYS A 538 -11.39 4.31 13.91
CA CYS A 538 -10.31 5.20 13.48
C CYS A 538 -10.76 6.66 13.50
N LYS A 539 -11.95 6.96 12.99
CA LYS A 539 -12.56 8.30 13.05
C LYS A 539 -12.78 8.74 14.50
N LEU A 540 -13.22 7.84 15.37
CA LEU A 540 -13.43 8.13 16.79
C LEU A 540 -12.13 8.53 17.51
N ILE A 541 -11.03 7.82 17.23
CA ILE A 541 -9.69 8.12 17.76
C ILE A 541 -9.23 9.50 17.28
N ARG A 542 -9.30 9.77 15.96
CA ARG A 542 -8.92 11.08 15.39
C ARG A 542 -9.70 12.23 16.00
N LEU A 543 -11.02 12.05 16.14
CA LEU A 543 -11.85 13.06 16.79
C LEU A 543 -11.46 13.24 18.26
N HIS A 544 -11.10 12.17 18.98
CA HIS A 544 -10.62 12.26 20.36
C HIS A 544 -9.32 13.06 20.46
N GLU A 545 -8.38 12.88 19.54
CA GLU A 545 -7.13 13.66 19.54
C GLU A 545 -7.37 15.15 19.32
N LYS A 546 -8.29 15.51 18.41
CA LYS A 546 -8.65 16.90 18.16
C LYS A 546 -9.46 17.52 19.30
N THR A 547 -10.36 16.76 19.91
CA THR A 547 -11.28 17.24 20.96
C THR A 547 -11.51 16.11 21.96
N PRO A 548 -10.66 16.01 23.01
CA PRO A 548 -10.66 14.86 23.91
C PRO A 548 -11.91 14.85 24.77
N LEU A 549 -12.63 13.73 24.72
CA LEU A 549 -13.82 13.50 25.54
C LEU A 549 -13.46 12.67 26.76
N SER A 550 -14.21 12.84 27.86
CA SER A 550 -14.04 11.97 29.01
C SER A 550 -14.58 10.57 28.71
N ALA A 551 -14.07 9.55 29.41
CA ALA A 551 -14.65 8.21 29.34
C ALA A 551 -16.15 8.19 29.70
N GLN A 552 -16.66 9.18 30.43
CA GLN A 552 -18.09 9.28 30.74
C GLN A 552 -18.91 9.79 29.54
N ASP A 553 -18.37 10.69 28.71
CA ASP A 553 -19.05 11.17 27.51
C ASP A 553 -19.27 10.02 26.50
N TYR A 554 -18.32 9.09 26.40
CA TYR A 554 -18.42 7.90 25.56
C TYR A 554 -19.55 6.94 25.96
N LYS A 555 -20.10 7.07 27.17
CA LYS A 555 -21.24 6.25 27.60
C LYS A 555 -22.46 6.41 26.67
N ASN A 556 -22.67 7.62 26.15
CA ASN A 556 -23.77 7.91 25.21
C ASN A 556 -23.65 7.11 23.91
N LEU A 557 -22.42 6.77 23.49
CA LEU A 557 -22.17 5.90 22.33
C LEU A 557 -22.59 4.46 22.63
N PHE A 558 -22.38 3.99 23.85
CA PHE A 558 -22.61 2.60 24.23
C PHE A 558 -24.06 2.31 24.64
N GLU A 559 -24.84 3.34 24.96
CA GLU A 559 -26.27 3.24 25.25
C GLU A 559 -27.13 3.11 23.97
N LYS A 560 -26.58 3.45 22.79
CA LYS A 560 -27.24 3.23 21.50
C LYS A 560 -26.76 1.94 20.84
N TYR A 561 -27.58 0.90 20.92
CA TYR A 561 -27.30 -0.42 20.34
C TYR A 561 -27.46 -0.44 18.81
N GLY A 562 -26.82 -1.42 18.15
CA GLY A 562 -26.78 -1.51 16.69
C GLY A 562 -25.48 -0.95 16.13
N LEU A 563 -25.52 -0.36 14.94
CA LEU A 563 -24.35 0.29 14.36
C LEU A 563 -24.04 1.59 15.12
N ALA A 564 -22.77 1.81 15.44
CA ALA A 564 -22.34 2.97 16.21
C ALA A 564 -22.62 4.29 15.48
N ASP A 565 -23.39 5.16 16.14
CA ASP A 565 -23.69 6.51 15.68
C ASP A 565 -22.76 7.49 16.41
N LEU A 566 -21.71 7.95 15.74
CA LEU A 566 -20.74 8.86 16.35
C LEU A 566 -21.31 10.25 16.66
N ASN A 567 -22.40 10.66 15.99
CA ASN A 567 -22.98 11.99 16.15
C ASN A 567 -23.56 12.22 17.55
N VAL A 568 -23.81 11.14 18.31
CA VAL A 568 -24.24 11.24 19.73
C VAL A 568 -23.21 11.92 20.63
N LEU A 569 -21.96 11.98 20.18
CA LEU A 569 -20.86 12.61 20.90
C LEU A 569 -20.71 14.10 20.52
N ASP A 570 -21.31 14.55 19.43
CA ASP A 570 -21.18 15.92 18.94
C ASP A 570 -21.60 16.95 19.99
N PRO A 571 -22.71 16.79 20.76
CA PRO A 571 -23.05 17.74 21.80
C PRO A 571 -21.94 17.90 22.86
N ALA A 572 -21.25 16.82 23.23
CA ALA A 572 -20.14 16.89 24.18
C ALA A 572 -18.92 17.59 23.57
N ARG A 573 -18.60 17.29 22.31
CA ARG A 573 -17.52 17.93 21.55
C ARG A 573 -17.77 19.43 21.37
N SER A 574 -18.96 19.80 20.94
CA SER A 574 -19.36 21.20 20.75
C SER A 574 -19.29 21.99 22.06
N ARG A 575 -19.66 21.39 23.20
CA ARG A 575 -19.49 22.03 24.52
C ARG A 575 -18.02 22.32 24.83
N LEU A 576 -17.12 21.36 24.56
CA LEU A 576 -15.69 21.53 24.81
C LEU A 576 -15.07 22.59 23.89
N VAL A 577 -15.36 22.53 22.58
CA VAL A 577 -14.92 23.53 21.59
C VAL A 577 -15.43 24.92 21.98
N ARG A 578 -16.72 25.03 22.31
CA ARG A 578 -17.32 26.29 22.75
C ARG A 578 -16.65 26.83 24.01
N SER A 579 -16.33 25.98 24.98
CA SER A 579 -15.62 26.40 26.19
C SER A 579 -14.25 27.00 25.86
N GLY A 580 -13.51 26.41 24.90
CA GLY A 580 -12.25 26.96 24.40
C GLY A 580 -12.41 28.34 23.72
N VAL A 581 -13.44 28.51 22.89
CA VAL A 581 -13.74 29.80 22.24
C VAL A 581 -14.09 30.88 23.25
N VAL A 582 -14.93 30.57 24.25
CA VAL A 582 -15.32 31.52 25.30
C VAL A 582 -14.10 31.87 26.17
N LEU A 583 -13.26 30.88 26.52
CA LEU A 583 -12.02 31.11 27.27
C LEU A 583 -11.11 32.10 26.54
N HIS A 584 -10.87 31.89 25.24
CA HIS A 584 -10.06 32.79 24.43
C HIS A 584 -10.66 34.20 24.41
N ALA A 585 -11.96 34.32 24.13
CA ALA A 585 -12.62 35.61 24.02
C ALA A 585 -12.62 36.38 25.36
N VAL A 586 -12.83 35.71 26.49
CA VAL A 586 -12.76 36.33 27.83
C VAL A 586 -11.35 36.86 28.10
N MET A 587 -10.32 36.06 27.81
CA MET A 587 -8.94 36.44 28.07
C MET A 587 -8.46 37.57 27.16
N ASP A 588 -8.81 37.51 25.87
CA ASP A 588 -8.52 38.57 24.89
C ASP A 588 -9.20 39.90 25.27
N CYS A 589 -10.46 39.84 25.71
CA CYS A 589 -11.19 41.01 26.19
C CYS A 589 -10.55 41.64 27.44
N LEU A 590 -10.12 40.82 28.42
CA LEU A 590 -9.43 41.35 29.60
C LEU A 590 -8.07 41.95 29.24
N ALA A 591 -7.33 41.32 28.33
CA ALA A 591 -6.03 41.79 27.89
C ALA A 591 -6.12 43.12 27.13
N SER A 592 -7.12 43.28 26.25
CA SER A 592 -7.30 44.52 25.48
C SER A 592 -7.69 45.71 26.36
N GLU A 593 -8.50 45.48 27.40
CA GLU A 593 -8.94 46.56 28.30
C GLU A 593 -7.91 46.89 29.39
N SER A 594 -6.86 46.08 29.55
CA SER A 594 -5.89 46.25 30.65
C SER A 594 -5.16 47.61 30.66
N ASN A 595 -5.05 48.28 29.49
CA ASN A 595 -4.42 49.59 29.35
C ASN A 595 -5.42 50.75 29.33
N ASP A 596 -6.71 50.50 29.59
CA ASP A 596 -7.73 51.56 29.62
C ASP A 596 -7.59 52.41 30.90
N GLU A 597 -7.16 53.66 30.74
CA GLU A 597 -6.95 54.60 31.86
C GLU A 597 -8.26 55.02 32.56
N VAL A 598 -9.42 54.91 31.89
CA VAL A 598 -10.72 55.32 32.44
C VAL A 598 -11.32 54.23 33.32
N ILE A 599 -11.22 52.98 32.89
CA ILE A 599 -11.78 51.81 33.60
C ILE A 599 -10.72 51.20 34.55
N GLY A 600 -9.44 51.54 34.38
CA GLY A 600 -8.36 51.05 35.24
C GLY A 600 -8.01 49.58 35.00
N GLY A 601 -8.39 49.04 33.84
CA GLY A 601 -8.08 47.66 33.43
C GLY A 601 -8.89 46.57 34.12
N THR A 602 -9.94 46.89 34.88
CA THR A 602 -10.79 45.91 35.56
C THR A 602 -12.19 45.85 34.94
N LEU A 603 -12.75 44.65 34.82
CA LEU A 603 -14.10 44.44 34.27
C LEU A 603 -14.95 43.54 35.17
N SER A 604 -16.19 43.93 35.38
CA SER A 604 -17.21 43.06 35.97
C SER A 604 -17.69 41.99 34.97
N VAL A 605 -18.33 40.92 35.48
CA VAL A 605 -18.92 39.87 34.63
C VAL A 605 -19.98 40.46 33.66
N ARG A 606 -20.74 41.47 34.11
CA ARG A 606 -21.76 42.11 33.28
C ARG A 606 -21.14 42.92 32.14
N GLU A 607 -20.04 43.64 32.41
CA GLU A 607 -19.32 44.38 31.38
C GLU A 607 -18.67 43.43 30.38
N LEU A 608 -18.04 42.35 30.85
CA LEU A 608 -17.53 41.29 29.98
C LEU A 608 -18.63 40.73 29.09
N TYR A 609 -19.81 40.41 29.62
CA TYR A 609 -20.93 39.93 28.81
C TYR A 609 -21.33 40.92 27.70
N VAL A 610 -21.42 42.22 28.02
CA VAL A 610 -21.77 43.26 27.05
C VAL A 610 -20.67 43.42 25.98
N LEU A 611 -19.41 43.51 26.40
CA LEU A 611 -18.27 43.69 25.51
C LEU A 611 -18.06 42.49 24.59
N LEU A 612 -18.14 41.28 25.12
CA LEU A 612 -18.01 40.06 24.33
C LEU A 612 -19.10 39.97 23.25
N LYS A 613 -20.34 40.33 23.60
CA LYS A 613 -21.47 40.37 22.65
C LYS A 613 -21.29 41.47 21.59
N ALA A 614 -20.69 42.60 21.95
CA ALA A 614 -20.44 43.70 21.02
C ALA A 614 -19.29 43.40 20.05
N ARG A 615 -18.21 42.78 20.54
CA ARG A 615 -16.98 42.53 19.76
C ARG A 615 -17.06 41.28 18.90
N ASN A 616 -17.73 40.23 19.36
CA ASN A 616 -17.75 38.94 18.70
C ASN A 616 -19.10 38.66 18.04
N ARG A 617 -19.25 39.07 16.77
CA ARG A 617 -20.45 38.76 15.98
C ARG A 617 -20.60 37.24 15.85
N GLY A 618 -21.58 36.66 16.54
CA GLY A 618 -21.86 35.21 16.54
C GLY A 618 -21.52 34.49 17.84
N LEU A 619 -20.80 35.12 18.76
CA LEU A 619 -20.57 34.58 20.11
C LEU A 619 -21.56 35.23 21.09
N SER A 620 -22.36 34.41 21.76
CA SER A 620 -23.29 34.86 22.82
C SER A 620 -23.08 33.98 24.05
N PRO A 621 -22.07 34.27 24.88
CA PRO A 621 -21.79 33.50 26.08
C PRO A 621 -22.83 33.80 27.17
N SER A 622 -23.22 32.81 27.96
CA SER A 622 -24.03 33.04 29.16
C SER A 622 -23.17 33.64 30.29
N ILE A 623 -23.83 34.23 31.28
CA ILE A 623 -23.16 34.72 32.49
C ILE A 623 -22.43 33.55 33.18
N ASP A 624 -23.09 32.39 33.31
CA ASP A 624 -22.48 31.20 33.90
C ASP A 624 -21.25 30.72 33.12
N GLU A 625 -21.26 30.78 31.78
CA GLU A 625 -20.09 30.44 30.96
C GLU A 625 -18.92 31.37 31.27
N ILE A 626 -19.16 32.68 31.38
CA ILE A 626 -18.12 33.67 31.72
C ILE A 626 -17.60 33.43 33.13
N GLU A 627 -18.48 33.23 34.11
CA GLU A 627 -18.09 32.97 35.50
C GLU A 627 -17.25 31.71 35.64
N ASN A 628 -17.60 30.63 34.93
CA ASN A 628 -16.83 29.40 34.91
C ASN A 628 -15.43 29.62 34.30
N MET A 629 -15.32 30.38 33.21
CA MET A 629 -14.01 30.69 32.60
C MET A 629 -13.15 31.55 33.53
N LEU A 630 -13.72 32.58 34.16
CA LEU A 630 -13.01 33.43 35.11
C LEU A 630 -12.56 32.63 36.33
N ALA A 631 -13.41 31.77 36.89
CA ALA A 631 -13.04 30.90 38.00
C ALA A 631 -11.87 29.96 37.64
N PHE A 632 -11.86 29.42 36.42
CA PHE A 632 -10.77 28.58 35.93
C PHE A 632 -9.46 29.37 35.72
N LEU A 633 -9.52 30.52 35.04
CA LEU A 633 -8.36 31.37 34.75
C LEU A 633 -7.77 32.04 36.01
N SER A 634 -8.60 32.29 37.01
CA SER A 634 -8.19 32.79 38.34
C SER A 634 -7.75 31.68 39.30
N SER A 635 -7.84 30.41 38.91
CA SER A 635 -7.37 29.32 39.79
C SER A 635 -5.87 29.46 40.06
N PRO A 636 -5.36 29.07 41.25
CA PRO A 636 -3.92 29.20 41.55
C PRO A 636 -3.00 28.46 40.57
N MET A 637 -3.52 27.41 39.91
CA MET A 637 -2.77 26.61 38.95
C MET A 637 -2.59 27.31 37.60
N ILE A 638 -3.57 28.13 37.19
CA ILE A 638 -3.53 28.88 35.93
C ILE A 638 -3.09 30.32 36.17
N ASN A 639 -3.66 31.00 37.16
CA ASN A 639 -3.26 32.32 37.65
C ASN A 639 -2.97 33.33 36.54
N CYS A 640 -3.90 33.45 35.58
CA CYS A 640 -3.82 34.39 34.45
C CYS A 640 -4.81 35.55 34.62
N VAL A 641 -5.80 35.43 35.50
CA VAL A 641 -6.81 36.45 35.78
C VAL A 641 -6.85 36.74 37.27
N GLY A 642 -6.73 38.02 37.64
CA GLY A 642 -6.89 38.50 39.00
C GLY A 642 -8.31 38.94 39.30
N LYS A 643 -8.66 39.02 40.59
CA LYS A 643 -9.98 39.48 41.05
C LYS A 643 -9.85 40.50 42.16
N THR A 644 -10.47 41.67 41.98
CA THR A 644 -10.49 42.76 42.96
C THR A 644 -11.92 43.28 43.10
N LYS A 645 -12.47 43.29 44.32
CA LYS A 645 -13.80 43.87 44.63
C LYS A 645 -14.97 43.38 43.73
N GLY A 646 -14.85 42.19 43.14
CA GLY A 646 -15.88 41.62 42.26
C GLY A 646 -15.64 41.84 40.75
N GLU A 647 -14.58 42.56 40.41
CA GLU A 647 -14.10 42.77 39.04
C GLU A 647 -12.85 41.94 38.76
N TYR A 648 -12.57 41.72 37.49
CA TYR A 648 -11.51 40.84 36.99
C TYR A 648 -10.56 41.62 36.08
N TYR A 649 -9.28 41.25 36.08
CA TYR A 649 -8.25 41.86 35.24
C TYR A 649 -7.25 40.81 34.77
N ALA A 650 -6.57 41.07 33.65
CA ALA A 650 -5.52 40.17 33.19
C ALA A 650 -4.26 40.31 34.07
N ILE A 651 -3.72 39.19 34.55
CA ILE A 651 -2.39 39.12 35.19
C ILE A 651 -1.33 38.74 34.16
N GLY A 652 -1.70 37.88 33.20
CA GLY A 652 -0.81 37.35 32.18
C GLY A 652 -1.51 37.15 30.84
N SER A 653 -0.75 36.72 29.84
CA SER A 653 -1.26 36.51 28.47
C SER A 653 -1.83 35.10 28.24
N LEU A 654 -2.57 34.93 27.14
CA LEU A 654 -2.98 33.61 26.63
C LEU A 654 -1.77 32.67 26.40
N ASN A 655 -0.62 33.22 26.00
CA ASN A 655 0.62 32.44 25.84
C ASN A 655 1.12 31.88 27.17
N GLU A 656 1.01 32.64 28.27
CA GLU A 656 1.38 32.14 29.60
C GLU A 656 0.42 31.04 30.08
N ALA A 657 -0.88 31.18 29.82
CA ALA A 657 -1.86 30.13 30.10
C ALA A 657 -1.53 28.85 29.32
N SER A 658 -1.22 29.00 28.02
CA SER A 658 -0.80 27.91 27.14
C SER A 658 0.46 27.19 27.65
N ASN A 659 1.48 27.94 28.05
CA ASN A 659 2.71 27.38 28.62
C ASN A 659 2.45 26.57 29.90
N LYS A 660 1.53 27.04 30.76
CA LYS A 660 1.12 26.29 31.96
C LYS A 660 0.37 25.01 31.60
N PHE A 661 -0.56 25.06 30.63
CA PHE A 661 -1.23 23.85 30.14
C PHE A 661 -0.24 22.82 29.57
N ALA A 662 0.74 23.27 28.79
CA ALA A 662 1.79 22.41 28.25
C ALA A 662 2.65 21.79 29.37
N PHE A 663 3.02 22.58 30.39
CA PHE A 663 3.73 22.09 31.57
C PHE A 663 2.95 20.97 32.28
N TYR A 664 1.66 21.20 32.56
CA TYR A 664 0.82 20.18 33.23
C TYR A 664 0.60 18.94 32.35
N ALA A 665 0.44 19.11 31.04
CA ALA A 665 0.34 17.97 30.12
C ALA A 665 1.61 17.10 30.17
N ASN A 666 2.80 17.72 30.14
CA ASN A 666 4.07 17.02 30.26
C ASN A 666 4.23 16.32 31.63
N ALA A 667 3.81 16.97 32.72
CA ALA A 667 3.84 16.37 34.05
C ALA A 667 2.97 15.12 34.17
N CYS A 668 1.83 15.09 33.47
CA CYS A 668 0.96 13.90 33.39
C CYS A 668 1.53 12.76 32.54
N LEU A 669 2.47 13.05 31.63
CA LEU A 669 3.12 12.08 30.75
C LEU A 669 4.42 11.52 31.32
N ALA A 670 5.01 12.19 32.32
CA ALA A 670 6.22 11.75 33.01
C ALA A 670 5.92 10.56 33.93
N HIS A 671 5.88 9.36 33.35
CA HIS A 671 5.80 8.09 34.06
C HIS A 671 6.82 7.09 33.54
#